data_AF-A0A1F9QKB5-F1
#
_entry.id   AF-A0A1F9QKB5-F1
#
_cell.length_a   1.000
_cell.length_b   1.000
_cell.length_c   1.000
_cell.angle_alpha   90.00
_cell.angle_beta   90.00
_cell.angle_gamma   90.00
#
_symmetry.space_group_name_H-M   'P 1'
#
loop_
_entity.id
_entity.type
_entity.pdbx_description
1 polymer ?
#
loop_
_entity_poly.entity_id
_entity_poly.type
_entity_poly.pdbx_seq_one_letter_code
_entity_poly.pdbx_strand_id
1 'polypeptide(L)'
;MKKKLLTALLILTLCPQAFSQADMIADAIKDVIKSKIEDDIGNLASKAYLAELCAYVYLGKADKPVENLLGNYDPSGLPKDVALEIFKRLVPEAAGPVGVLLMMNDAAYQGVEYFQDWAKETNRAIMKREVIDKAQTPEQMDALWNTFQQDYVYTESADRGIFYADRADFLRQMKAAYAVARKHLAVEIARREAPAKLAEAKEKAIKRLNWIKKDAELKVNGIVSMLKLTGTPVTTANIKRALKDTNYNNELVKKWWAEVDKAAAAKDAARLPPSGDPNLDKATALMGDAKKQAAAGNPAPDYGPLLREYGLNADRLLTNNVSASEYANVRDALRSAAASLNDACTGPHVGNMYYAGQEERKRLQGLVEACNKALQAHYEAGDEVDKRLYDYAMKLKADLEALTMGGWKASPLTDLKEKLKAELYATPQGQGLEKADGIMDSVENDNAYEAHSHWAKYSWEGKNDPPLEQMKKYRDGMAARGALYETLVSQAQDKATQYEKAVKEFEDTYNDSAAKYAALFQQNSGMADRFGLEQYRFAGQVRQLETARASLNDEYCTLSPAFIGKRRSRGGLARKEQAAWNASIALNEKFITDFTPAREEMKKLAVWTGPKGPMQLSQKNLEEYYDANLKEFMVNFLQGALILLDENTRGQFMTGQPQETKPFGTGYKTVMEIADTASYASLPEHNAKLEEFRKKLAELKDLDLEGRAARAAAIQSGMEADLAKIGVRSAETGVLYAEINAEAAKRGNLTGYCNAYSVNTGDACLAYAIFDEKFKTYEARIRKAEEYEKKALEACNKSIADPAFDYRDFTAHFFGGKKWKPSPQIQKVCGAADKIKWDLSVKEFRKYTPFQEVTIAGRPLAGDLQLKKGDLPGGRAVVRGTLHPDAPAYAQVYVSLNGDYAHAEQGHTVPVSGGAFEYSFEPAQGETYYVGVQAIGGPNGMKSQTLPSNGHITLKLAGEDMSAPVQAFYDRFKAAYEARNAPAVMALLSPDWTAAGEDTAITDLEENLRANFRLYDEIKFSVSGLKVTSQGNTHQACYDTVITSRIFKRNLKHEEKAAVCDELKDEGGRLKITRTLSGRYWYVK
;
A
#
# COMPACT_ATOMS: atom_id res chain seq x y z
N MET A 1 1.51 53.97 12.33
CA MET A 1 1.84 55.37 12.02
C MET A 1 3.10 55.87 12.73
N LYS A 2 3.27 55.65 14.05
CA LYS A 2 4.46 56.09 14.82
C LYS A 2 5.82 55.56 14.33
N LYS A 3 5.94 54.32 13.81
CA LYS A 3 7.24 53.76 13.34
C LYS A 3 7.69 54.26 11.94
N LYS A 4 6.76 54.58 11.03
CA LYS A 4 7.11 55.21 9.73
C LYS A 4 7.39 56.71 9.89
N LEU A 5 6.72 57.36 10.84
CA LEU A 5 7.10 58.71 11.31
C LEU A 5 8.51 58.68 11.91
N LEU A 6 8.87 57.63 12.67
CA LEU A 6 10.20 57.44 13.26
C LEU A 6 11.31 57.24 12.22
N THR A 7 11.05 56.52 11.12
CA THR A 7 12.04 56.33 10.03
C THR A 7 12.23 57.60 9.19
N ALA A 8 11.16 58.36 8.95
CA ALA A 8 11.26 59.68 8.31
C ALA A 8 11.94 60.71 9.22
N LEU A 9 11.70 60.66 10.54
CA LEU A 9 12.43 61.44 11.54
C LEU A 9 13.90 61.01 11.65
N LEU A 10 14.22 59.71 11.58
CA LEU A 10 15.61 59.22 11.66
C LEU A 10 16.48 59.71 10.49
N ILE A 11 15.89 59.77 9.28
CA ILE A 11 16.57 60.28 8.08
C ILE A 11 16.74 61.81 8.16
N LEU A 12 15.85 62.51 8.86
CA LEU A 12 15.96 63.96 9.11
C LEU A 12 16.90 64.31 10.28
N THR A 13 17.20 63.38 11.19
CA THR A 13 18.08 63.62 12.35
C THR A 13 19.55 63.27 12.16
N LEU A 14 19.92 62.55 11.08
CA LEU A 14 21.29 62.05 10.89
C LEU A 14 22.27 63.01 10.19
N CYS A 15 21.90 64.26 9.93
CA CYS A 15 22.84 65.28 9.41
C CYS A 15 22.56 66.68 10.00
N PRO A 16 22.92 66.96 11.27
CA PRO A 16 22.92 68.32 11.78
C PRO A 16 24.36 68.81 11.91
N GLN A 17 24.84 69.58 10.93
CA GLN A 17 25.76 70.73 11.10
C GLN A 17 26.49 71.04 9.78
N ALA A 18 25.99 72.05 9.06
CA ALA A 18 26.75 73.22 8.62
C ALA A 18 25.90 74.03 7.61
N PHE A 19 26.05 75.37 7.68
CA PHE A 19 25.61 76.38 6.70
C PHE A 19 24.19 76.97 6.81
N SER A 20 24.11 78.17 7.38
CA SER A 20 22.95 79.07 7.41
C SER A 20 22.59 79.74 6.07
N GLN A 21 23.10 79.23 4.95
CA GLN A 21 22.61 79.54 3.59
C GLN A 21 22.10 78.29 2.84
N ALA A 22 22.28 77.08 3.39
CA ALA A 22 21.80 75.85 2.77
C ALA A 22 20.28 75.64 2.96
N ASP A 23 19.66 76.21 4.00
CA ASP A 23 18.24 75.96 4.32
C ASP A 23 17.28 76.47 3.22
N MET A 24 17.55 77.60 2.58
CA MET A 24 16.66 78.14 1.55
C MET A 24 16.64 77.29 0.27
N ILE A 25 17.82 76.86 -0.19
CA ILE A 25 17.97 76.03 -1.40
C ILE A 25 17.50 74.60 -1.09
N ALA A 26 17.84 74.07 0.08
CA ALA A 26 17.39 72.76 0.52
C ALA A 26 15.86 72.71 0.69
N ASP A 27 15.22 73.74 1.24
CA ASP A 27 13.77 73.78 1.39
C ASP A 27 13.04 74.00 0.06
N ALA A 28 13.62 74.74 -0.89
CA ALA A 28 13.09 74.84 -2.26
C ALA A 28 13.23 73.51 -3.02
N ILE A 29 14.37 72.82 -2.89
CA ILE A 29 14.57 71.47 -3.45
C ILE A 29 13.59 70.48 -2.83
N LYS A 30 13.40 70.51 -1.50
CA LYS A 30 12.40 69.69 -0.81
C LYS A 30 10.98 69.95 -1.33
N ASP A 31 10.61 71.21 -1.57
CA ASP A 31 9.29 71.56 -2.10
C ASP A 31 9.08 71.09 -3.56
N VAL A 32 10.12 71.14 -4.40
CA VAL A 32 10.08 70.60 -5.78
C VAL A 32 10.00 69.08 -5.77
N ILE A 33 10.79 68.42 -4.92
CA ILE A 33 10.74 66.96 -4.74
C ILE A 33 9.37 66.55 -4.20
N LYS A 34 8.83 67.28 -3.22
CA LYS A 34 7.51 67.05 -2.62
C LYS A 34 6.38 67.20 -3.64
N SER A 35 6.33 68.30 -4.40
CA SER A 35 5.34 68.49 -5.48
C SER A 35 5.43 67.39 -6.53
N LYS A 36 6.64 67.02 -6.97
CA LYS A 36 6.83 65.97 -7.99
C LYS A 36 6.44 64.58 -7.49
N ILE A 37 6.58 64.31 -6.19
CA ILE A 37 6.10 63.08 -5.53
C ILE A 37 4.57 63.12 -5.31
N GLU A 38 4.01 64.28 -4.99
CA GLU A 38 2.57 64.50 -4.78
C GLU A 38 1.77 64.46 -6.09
N ASP A 39 2.35 64.91 -7.21
CA ASP A 39 1.74 64.88 -8.54
C ASP A 39 1.83 63.49 -9.21
N ASP A 40 2.88 62.70 -8.95
CA ASP A 40 3.08 61.35 -9.52
C ASP A 40 2.43 60.22 -8.67
N ILE A 41 2.07 60.47 -7.40
CA ILE A 41 1.41 59.49 -6.52
C ILE A 41 -0.05 59.91 -6.28
N GLY A 42 -0.97 59.34 -7.06
CA GLY A 42 -2.41 59.51 -6.87
C GLY A 42 -2.88 59.34 -5.42
N ASN A 43 -3.37 60.44 -4.86
CA ASN A 43 -4.10 60.67 -3.60
C ASN A 43 -4.03 59.58 -2.50
N LEU A 44 -2.93 59.60 -1.72
CA LEU A 44 -2.82 58.91 -0.42
C LEU A 44 -3.54 59.64 0.74
N ALA A 45 -4.28 60.73 0.51
CA ALA A 45 -4.95 61.48 1.57
C ALA A 45 -6.35 60.94 1.95
N SER A 46 -6.85 59.92 1.24
CA SER A 46 -8.08 59.24 1.64
C SER A 46 -7.85 58.42 2.93
N LYS A 47 -8.34 58.94 4.06
CA LYS A 47 -8.33 58.23 5.35
C LYS A 47 -9.05 56.88 5.28
N ALA A 48 -10.07 56.75 4.43
CA ALA A 48 -10.79 55.50 4.22
C ALA A 48 -9.89 54.44 3.57
N TYR A 49 -9.16 54.82 2.52
CA TYR A 49 -8.30 53.92 1.76
C TYR A 49 -7.06 53.45 2.56
N LEU A 50 -6.48 54.33 3.37
CA LEU A 50 -5.36 53.98 4.26
C LEU A 50 -5.78 53.15 5.48
N ALA A 51 -7.00 53.36 6.00
CA ALA A 51 -7.54 52.55 7.10
C ALA A 51 -7.84 51.12 6.65
N GLU A 52 -8.33 50.95 5.43
CA GLU A 52 -8.63 49.67 4.81
C GLU A 52 -7.37 48.84 4.51
N LEU A 53 -6.35 49.43 3.89
CA LEU A 53 -5.05 48.78 3.62
C LEU A 53 -4.31 48.37 4.90
N CYS A 54 -4.39 49.18 5.95
CA CYS A 54 -3.76 48.84 7.23
C CYS A 54 -4.50 47.73 7.99
N ALA A 55 -5.83 47.65 7.89
CA ALA A 55 -6.62 46.58 8.53
C ALA A 55 -6.38 45.20 7.87
N TYR A 56 -6.24 45.15 6.55
CA TYR A 56 -5.98 43.91 5.80
C TYR A 56 -4.57 43.35 6.02
N VAL A 57 -3.57 44.23 6.12
CA VAL A 57 -2.20 43.83 6.46
C VAL A 57 -2.07 43.41 7.92
N TYR A 58 -2.77 44.06 8.86
CA TYR A 58 -2.75 43.71 10.29
C TYR A 58 -3.39 42.34 10.59
N LEU A 59 -4.37 41.91 9.78
CA LEU A 59 -5.02 40.59 9.89
C LEU A 59 -4.40 39.52 8.98
N GLY A 60 -3.31 39.83 8.26
CA GLY A 60 -2.57 38.88 7.43
C GLY A 60 -3.26 38.45 6.12
N LYS A 61 -4.17 39.28 5.57
CA LYS A 61 -4.98 38.97 4.38
C LYS A 61 -4.72 39.97 3.23
N ALA A 62 -3.62 39.79 2.50
CA ALA A 62 -3.25 40.67 1.39
C ALA A 62 -4.03 40.40 0.08
N ASP A 63 -4.84 39.34 0.08
CA ASP A 63 -5.44 38.69 -1.09
C ASP A 63 -6.84 39.24 -1.42
N LYS A 64 -7.45 39.97 -0.47
CA LYS A 64 -8.82 40.51 -0.57
C LYS A 64 -9.10 41.58 -1.63
N PRO A 65 -8.12 42.37 -2.11
CA PRO A 65 -8.36 43.24 -3.27
C PRO A 65 -8.64 42.46 -4.57
N VAL A 66 -8.12 41.23 -4.68
CA VAL A 66 -8.37 40.33 -5.83
C VAL A 66 -9.71 39.60 -5.69
N GLU A 67 -10.15 39.35 -4.46
CA GLU A 67 -11.45 38.73 -4.16
C GLU A 67 -12.63 39.67 -4.49
N ASN A 68 -12.49 40.98 -4.31
CA ASN A 68 -13.50 41.95 -4.76
C ASN A 68 -13.64 42.02 -6.29
N LEU A 69 -12.75 41.39 -7.06
CA LEU A 69 -12.83 41.31 -8.52
C LEU A 69 -13.62 40.10 -9.02
N LEU A 70 -13.95 39.11 -8.17
CA LEU A 70 -14.63 37.87 -8.56
C LEU A 70 -15.86 37.59 -7.69
N GLY A 71 -16.73 38.59 -7.59
CA GLY A 71 -18.08 38.41 -7.08
C GLY A 71 -18.87 37.47 -8.00
N ASN A 72 -19.06 36.22 -7.54
CA ASN A 72 -20.26 35.37 -7.63
C ASN A 72 -19.89 33.89 -7.73
N TYR A 73 -19.84 33.16 -6.60
CA TYR A 73 -20.29 31.76 -6.58
C TYR A 73 -20.69 31.27 -5.17
N ASP A 74 -21.62 30.31 -5.15
CA ASP A 74 -22.72 30.07 -4.22
C ASP A 74 -22.37 29.19 -2.98
N PRO A 75 -22.99 29.44 -1.79
CA PRO A 75 -22.84 28.67 -0.55
C PRO A 75 -23.51 27.28 -0.47
N SER A 76 -24.06 26.70 -1.54
CA SER A 76 -24.58 25.33 -1.49
C SER A 76 -23.45 24.30 -1.37
N GLY A 77 -23.05 23.93 -0.15
CA GLY A 77 -22.23 22.73 0.03
C GLY A 77 -21.48 22.57 1.35
N LEU A 78 -21.86 23.29 2.41
CA LEU A 78 -21.32 23.10 3.76
C LEU A 78 -21.16 21.60 4.10
N PRO A 79 -19.94 21.15 4.47
CA PRO A 79 -19.67 19.76 4.84
C PRO A 79 -20.45 19.28 6.07
N LYS A 80 -20.95 18.03 5.97
CA LYS A 80 -21.79 17.30 6.94
C LYS A 80 -21.19 17.15 8.35
N ASP A 81 -19.92 17.43 8.51
CA ASP A 81 -19.08 17.27 9.70
C ASP A 81 -19.33 18.37 10.75
N VAL A 82 -19.88 19.53 10.34
CA VAL A 82 -20.33 20.58 11.27
C VAL A 82 -21.67 20.20 11.93
N ALA A 83 -22.54 19.46 11.24
CA ALA A 83 -23.82 18.99 11.80
C ALA A 83 -23.62 17.87 12.84
N LEU A 84 -22.57 17.06 12.69
CA LEU A 84 -22.24 15.96 13.60
C LEU A 84 -21.59 16.42 14.91
N GLU A 85 -20.87 17.55 14.92
CA GLU A 85 -20.37 18.14 16.17
C GLU A 85 -21.42 18.94 16.94
N ILE A 86 -22.47 19.39 16.27
CA ILE A 86 -23.65 19.94 16.93
C ILE A 86 -24.46 18.81 17.59
N PHE A 87 -24.56 17.64 16.96
CA PHE A 87 -25.28 16.48 17.51
C PHE A 87 -24.57 15.81 18.70
N LYS A 88 -23.23 15.75 18.69
CA LYS A 88 -22.42 15.28 19.83
C LYS A 88 -22.56 16.14 21.09
N ARG A 89 -22.98 17.39 20.95
CA ARG A 89 -23.23 18.29 22.08
C ARG A 89 -24.67 18.23 22.62
N LEU A 90 -25.58 17.52 21.96
CA LEU A 90 -27.01 17.55 22.26
C LEU A 90 -27.59 16.29 22.95
N VAL A 91 -26.91 15.12 22.94
CA VAL A 91 -27.39 13.93 23.68
C VAL A 91 -26.22 13.14 24.30
N PRO A 92 -25.80 13.46 25.54
CA PRO A 92 -24.65 12.84 26.19
C PRO A 92 -24.84 11.37 26.62
N GLU A 93 -26.07 10.89 26.87
CA GLU A 93 -26.33 9.54 27.39
C GLU A 93 -26.31 8.40 26.35
N ALA A 94 -26.14 8.68 25.05
CA ALA A 94 -26.12 7.64 24.01
C ALA A 94 -24.70 7.14 23.61
N ALA A 95 -23.64 7.62 24.29
CA ALA A 95 -22.25 7.36 23.89
C ALA A 95 -21.78 5.90 24.10
N GLY A 96 -22.45 5.11 24.95
CA GLY A 96 -22.03 3.75 25.29
C GLY A 96 -22.36 2.67 24.24
N PRO A 97 -23.64 2.46 23.86
CA PRO A 97 -24.02 1.35 22.98
C PRO A 97 -23.62 1.53 21.50
N VAL A 98 -23.28 2.74 21.06
CA VAL A 98 -22.83 3.04 19.69
C VAL A 98 -21.36 2.66 19.45
N GLY A 99 -20.53 2.65 20.50
CA GLY A 99 -19.11 2.27 20.39
C GLY A 99 -18.88 0.78 20.14
N VAL A 100 -19.79 -0.08 20.61
CA VAL A 100 -19.61 -1.54 20.53
C VAL A 100 -20.06 -2.11 19.18
N LEU A 101 -21.03 -1.49 18.51
CA LEU A 101 -21.48 -1.89 17.16
C LEU A 101 -20.53 -1.41 16.04
N LEU A 102 -19.76 -0.35 16.26
CA LEU A 102 -18.73 0.12 15.31
C LEU A 102 -17.47 -0.76 15.31
N MET A 103 -17.11 -1.34 16.47
CA MET A 103 -15.93 -2.21 16.59
C MET A 103 -16.04 -3.55 15.85
N MET A 104 -17.25 -4.11 15.67
CA MET A 104 -17.44 -5.42 15.02
C MET A 104 -17.58 -5.32 13.48
N ASN A 105 -17.87 -4.13 12.94
CA ASN A 105 -17.92 -3.87 11.50
C ASN A 105 -16.53 -3.48 10.93
N ASP A 106 -15.71 -2.78 11.74
CA ASP A 106 -14.36 -2.35 11.37
C ASP A 106 -13.39 -3.52 11.09
N ALA A 107 -13.49 -4.62 11.85
CA ALA A 107 -12.55 -5.74 11.70
C ALA A 107 -12.69 -6.52 10.37
N ALA A 108 -13.88 -6.53 9.76
CA ALA A 108 -14.12 -7.21 8.49
C ALA A 108 -13.86 -6.29 7.27
N TYR A 109 -13.99 -4.97 7.45
CA TYR A 109 -13.72 -3.94 6.43
C TYR A 109 -12.22 -3.61 6.33
N GLN A 110 -11.49 -3.59 7.45
CA GLN A 110 -10.07 -3.26 7.52
C GLN A 110 -9.16 -4.21 6.71
N GLY A 111 -9.54 -5.48 6.54
CA GLY A 111 -8.74 -6.41 5.73
C GLY A 111 -8.76 -6.12 4.23
N VAL A 112 -9.88 -5.60 3.72
CA VAL A 112 -10.06 -5.27 2.29
C VAL A 112 -9.64 -3.81 2.02
N GLU A 113 -9.90 -2.90 2.96
CA GLU A 113 -9.41 -1.52 2.88
C GLU A 113 -7.88 -1.45 3.03
N TYR A 114 -7.24 -2.25 3.89
CA TYR A 114 -5.78 -2.24 4.03
C TYR A 114 -5.06 -2.59 2.71
N PHE A 115 -5.59 -3.56 1.95
CA PHE A 115 -4.98 -3.96 0.67
C PHE A 115 -5.22 -2.89 -0.42
N GLN A 116 -6.37 -2.23 -0.40
CA GLN A 116 -6.69 -1.12 -1.31
C GLN A 116 -5.96 0.17 -0.96
N ASP A 117 -5.80 0.48 0.32
CA ASP A 117 -5.06 1.63 0.81
C ASP A 117 -3.57 1.42 0.61
N TRP A 118 -3.05 0.22 0.79
CA TRP A 118 -1.68 -0.14 0.40
C TRP A 118 -1.45 0.03 -1.11
N ALA A 119 -2.39 -0.39 -1.96
CA ALA A 119 -2.30 -0.19 -3.41
C ALA A 119 -2.40 1.31 -3.80
N LYS A 120 -3.34 2.06 -3.19
CA LYS A 120 -3.48 3.52 -3.38
C LYS A 120 -2.27 4.29 -2.86
N GLU A 121 -1.66 3.87 -1.75
CA GLU A 121 -0.50 4.50 -1.13
C GLU A 121 0.80 4.18 -1.87
N THR A 122 0.95 2.95 -2.37
CA THR A 122 2.04 2.56 -3.25
C THR A 122 1.99 3.34 -4.57
N ASN A 123 0.80 3.45 -5.19
CA ASN A 123 0.61 4.24 -6.41
C ASN A 123 0.81 5.75 -6.17
N ARG A 124 0.40 6.27 -5.01
CA ARG A 124 0.69 7.66 -4.59
C ARG A 124 2.19 7.88 -4.37
N ALA A 125 2.90 6.93 -3.77
CA ALA A 125 4.34 7.00 -3.56
C ALA A 125 5.11 6.98 -4.88
N ILE A 126 4.68 6.17 -5.85
CA ILE A 126 5.27 6.12 -7.20
C ILE A 126 5.03 7.44 -7.93
N MET A 127 3.81 8.00 -7.92
CA MET A 127 3.55 9.34 -8.48
C MET A 127 4.39 10.42 -7.80
N LYS A 128 4.48 10.40 -6.47
CA LYS A 128 5.29 11.36 -5.72
C LYS A 128 6.76 11.27 -6.14
N ARG A 129 7.32 10.07 -6.22
CA ARG A 129 8.73 9.84 -6.59
C ARG A 129 9.03 10.19 -8.05
N GLU A 130 8.17 9.77 -8.97
CA GLU A 130 8.44 9.88 -10.41
C GLU A 130 8.05 11.25 -11.00
N VAL A 131 7.08 11.95 -10.39
CA VAL A 131 6.58 13.25 -10.89
C VAL A 131 6.90 14.39 -9.94
N ILE A 132 6.50 14.29 -8.67
CA ILE A 132 6.57 15.43 -7.73
C ILE A 132 8.03 15.71 -7.31
N ASP A 133 8.75 14.68 -6.88
CA ASP A 133 10.10 14.82 -6.30
C ASP A 133 11.19 15.07 -7.36
N LYS A 134 10.95 14.65 -8.61
CA LYS A 134 11.90 14.84 -9.73
C LYS A 134 11.79 16.20 -10.41
N ALA A 135 10.67 16.90 -10.28
CA ALA A 135 10.44 18.15 -10.98
C ALA A 135 11.12 19.34 -10.28
N GLN A 136 11.92 20.11 -11.02
CA GLN A 136 12.54 21.35 -10.52
C GLN A 136 11.86 22.61 -11.04
N THR A 137 11.04 22.48 -12.08
CA THR A 137 10.23 23.56 -12.68
C THR A 137 8.81 23.07 -12.99
N PRO A 138 7.81 23.97 -13.08
CA PRO A 138 6.46 23.61 -13.51
C PRO A 138 6.45 22.90 -14.87
N GLU A 139 7.28 23.34 -15.82
CA GLU A 139 7.37 22.78 -17.16
C GLU A 139 7.95 21.35 -17.15
N GLN A 140 8.93 21.08 -16.29
CA GLN A 140 9.44 19.71 -16.07
C GLN A 140 8.40 18.84 -15.36
N MET A 141 7.65 19.38 -14.40
CA MET A 141 6.57 18.64 -13.73
C MET A 141 5.47 18.26 -14.73
N ASP A 142 5.12 19.18 -15.63
CA ASP A 142 4.15 18.95 -16.71
C ASP A 142 4.64 17.82 -17.65
N ALA A 143 5.92 17.85 -18.04
CA ALA A 143 6.52 16.80 -18.86
C ALA A 143 6.53 15.42 -18.16
N LEU A 144 6.98 15.37 -16.89
CA LEU A 144 7.01 14.14 -16.09
C LEU A 144 5.61 13.58 -15.84
N TRP A 145 4.62 14.44 -15.60
CA TRP A 145 3.22 14.04 -15.44
C TRP A 145 2.65 13.44 -16.73
N ASN A 146 2.96 14.02 -17.88
CA ASN A 146 2.53 13.48 -19.18
C ASN A 146 3.16 12.12 -19.46
N THR A 147 4.46 11.95 -19.21
CA THR A 147 5.15 10.65 -19.31
C THR A 147 4.55 9.63 -18.33
N PHE A 148 4.33 10.03 -17.08
CA PHE A 148 3.69 9.18 -16.07
C PHE A 148 2.28 8.75 -16.49
N GLN A 149 1.48 9.63 -17.10
CA GLN A 149 0.19 9.23 -17.64
C GLN A 149 0.33 8.19 -18.77
N GLN A 150 1.23 8.42 -19.73
CA GLN A 150 1.44 7.50 -20.84
C GLN A 150 1.96 6.13 -20.41
N ASP A 151 2.95 6.10 -19.52
CA ASP A 151 3.65 4.87 -19.16
C ASP A 151 2.96 4.11 -18.03
N TYR A 152 2.27 4.80 -17.11
CA TYR A 152 1.73 4.19 -15.90
C TYR A 152 0.20 4.15 -15.86
N VAL A 153 -0.49 5.22 -16.29
CA VAL A 153 -1.96 5.30 -16.23
C VAL A 153 -2.63 4.59 -17.40
N TYR A 154 -2.00 4.63 -18.59
CA TYR A 154 -2.52 4.00 -19.80
C TYR A 154 -1.97 2.61 -20.08
N THR A 155 -0.99 2.13 -19.32
CA THR A 155 -0.64 0.71 -19.26
C THR A 155 -1.40 0.06 -18.10
N GLU A 156 -1.84 -1.20 -18.24
CA GLU A 156 -2.64 -1.95 -17.24
C GLU A 156 -1.97 -2.06 -15.84
N SER A 157 -0.78 -1.48 -15.67
CA SER A 157 -0.02 -1.37 -14.43
C SER A 157 -0.75 -0.58 -13.33
N ALA A 158 -1.52 0.46 -13.69
CA ALA A 158 -2.31 1.23 -12.72
C ALA A 158 -3.56 0.48 -12.21
N ASP A 159 -3.96 -0.61 -12.86
CA ASP A 159 -5.16 -1.38 -12.51
C ASP A 159 -4.85 -2.55 -11.54
N ARG A 160 -3.57 -2.78 -11.19
CA ARG A 160 -3.20 -3.78 -10.18
C ARG A 160 -3.65 -3.34 -8.78
N GLY A 161 -4.70 -3.97 -8.28
CA GLY A 161 -5.18 -3.80 -6.90
C GLY A 161 -6.20 -2.68 -6.69
N ILE A 162 -6.71 -2.05 -7.77
CA ILE A 162 -7.78 -1.04 -7.71
C ILE A 162 -9.00 -1.59 -8.45
N PHE A 163 -10.18 -1.58 -7.81
CA PHE A 163 -11.42 -1.94 -8.50
C PHE A 163 -11.73 -0.94 -9.61
N TYR A 164 -12.17 -1.43 -10.78
CA TYR A 164 -12.41 -0.61 -11.97
C TYR A 164 -13.41 0.54 -11.72
N ALA A 165 -14.32 0.38 -10.76
CA ALA A 165 -15.28 1.40 -10.33
C ALA A 165 -14.63 2.63 -9.65
N ASP A 166 -13.50 2.45 -8.95
CA ASP A 166 -12.83 3.50 -8.18
C ASP A 166 -11.76 4.25 -8.98
N ARG A 167 -11.43 3.75 -10.19
CA ARG A 167 -10.39 4.29 -11.07
C ARG A 167 -10.60 5.78 -11.39
N ALA A 168 -11.84 6.17 -11.65
CA ALA A 168 -12.16 7.56 -11.99
C ALA A 168 -11.94 8.52 -10.82
N ASP A 169 -12.21 8.08 -9.58
CA ASP A 169 -12.00 8.91 -8.40
C ASP A 169 -10.53 8.96 -8.00
N PHE A 170 -9.81 7.84 -8.10
CA PHE A 170 -8.37 7.79 -7.87
C PHE A 170 -7.60 8.69 -8.85
N LEU A 171 -7.91 8.63 -10.15
CA LEU A 171 -7.31 9.53 -11.15
C LEU A 171 -7.64 11.00 -10.91
N ARG A 172 -8.82 11.30 -10.35
CA ARG A 172 -9.21 12.64 -9.96
C ARG A 172 -8.35 13.15 -8.79
N GLN A 173 -8.12 12.29 -7.79
CA GLN A 173 -7.27 12.61 -6.64
C GLN A 173 -5.81 12.83 -7.06
N MET A 174 -5.27 12.01 -7.96
CA MET A 174 -3.91 12.20 -8.50
C MET A 174 -3.79 13.51 -9.29
N LYS A 175 -4.77 13.83 -10.14
CA LYS A 175 -4.82 15.12 -10.86
C LYS A 175 -4.89 16.31 -9.89
N ALA A 176 -5.66 16.20 -8.81
CA ALA A 176 -5.74 17.23 -7.78
C ALA A 176 -4.40 17.41 -7.06
N ALA A 177 -3.75 16.31 -6.66
CA ALA A 177 -2.43 16.35 -6.01
C ALA A 177 -1.35 16.97 -6.92
N TYR A 178 -1.34 16.62 -8.20
CA TYR A 178 -0.48 17.24 -9.21
C TYR A 178 -0.72 18.75 -9.32
N ALA A 179 -1.98 19.19 -9.42
CA ALA A 179 -2.32 20.61 -9.55
C ALA A 179 -1.85 21.42 -8.32
N VAL A 180 -1.99 20.84 -7.12
CA VAL A 180 -1.51 21.44 -5.88
C VAL A 180 0.03 21.51 -5.86
N ALA A 181 0.72 20.41 -6.16
CA ALA A 181 2.19 20.36 -6.19
C ALA A 181 2.79 21.34 -7.21
N ARG A 182 2.21 21.41 -8.41
CA ARG A 182 2.59 22.36 -9.47
C ARG A 182 2.45 23.81 -8.99
N LYS A 183 1.35 24.13 -8.30
CA LYS A 183 1.12 25.46 -7.72
C LYS A 183 2.15 25.78 -6.63
N HIS A 184 2.47 24.83 -5.75
CA HIS A 184 3.49 25.01 -4.72
C HIS A 184 4.88 25.26 -5.31
N LEU A 185 5.29 24.48 -6.32
CA LEU A 185 6.57 24.66 -6.99
C LEU A 185 6.68 26.02 -7.67
N ALA A 186 5.60 26.48 -8.34
CA ALA A 186 5.55 27.82 -8.93
C ALA A 186 5.68 28.94 -7.87
N VAL A 187 5.03 28.77 -6.71
CA VAL A 187 5.14 29.72 -5.58
C VAL A 187 6.55 29.69 -4.96
N GLU A 188 7.17 28.51 -4.86
CA GLU A 188 8.52 28.37 -4.31
C GLU A 188 9.57 29.01 -5.21
N ILE A 189 9.48 28.83 -6.54
CA ILE A 189 10.34 29.51 -7.51
C ILE A 189 10.14 31.02 -7.43
N ALA A 190 8.88 31.49 -7.41
CA ALA A 190 8.58 32.91 -7.24
C ALA A 190 9.16 33.47 -5.92
N ARG A 191 9.16 32.67 -4.84
CA ARG A 191 9.76 33.04 -3.54
C ARG A 191 11.29 33.06 -3.58
N ARG A 192 11.94 32.15 -4.31
CA ARG A 192 13.40 32.12 -4.52
C ARG A 192 13.86 33.31 -5.38
N GLU A 193 13.06 33.72 -6.35
CA GLU A 193 13.33 34.88 -7.21
C GLU A 193 12.97 36.23 -6.57
N ALA A 194 12.09 36.24 -5.56
CA ALA A 194 11.60 37.46 -4.90
C ALA A 194 12.73 38.34 -4.30
N PRO A 195 13.78 37.81 -3.64
CA PRO A 195 14.89 38.63 -3.14
C PRO A 195 15.67 39.31 -4.26
N ALA A 196 15.91 38.64 -5.39
CA ALA A 196 16.61 39.20 -6.55
C ALA A 196 15.77 40.30 -7.22
N LYS A 197 14.48 40.05 -7.43
CA LYS A 197 13.52 41.04 -7.95
C LYS A 197 13.34 42.23 -7.00
N LEU A 198 13.37 42.00 -5.69
CA LEU A 198 13.33 43.06 -4.67
C LEU A 198 14.63 43.89 -4.65
N ALA A 199 15.79 43.27 -4.84
CA ALA A 199 17.06 43.97 -4.95
C ALA A 199 17.11 44.84 -6.22
N GLU A 200 16.67 44.31 -7.37
CA GLU A 200 16.56 45.05 -8.63
C GLU A 200 15.58 46.22 -8.52
N ALA A 201 14.42 46.02 -7.88
CA ALA A 201 13.43 47.07 -7.64
C ALA A 201 13.97 48.17 -6.70
N LYS A 202 14.72 47.81 -5.64
CA LYS A 202 15.40 48.77 -4.76
C LYS A 202 16.43 49.59 -5.51
N GLU A 203 17.24 48.97 -6.35
CA GLU A 203 18.26 49.66 -7.14
C GLU A 203 17.62 50.64 -8.15
N LYS A 204 16.56 50.23 -8.85
CA LYS A 204 15.78 51.09 -9.75
C LYS A 204 15.14 52.27 -9.01
N ALA A 205 14.59 52.04 -7.82
CA ALA A 205 14.00 53.10 -6.99
C ALA A 205 15.05 54.11 -6.50
N ILE A 206 16.23 53.65 -6.06
CA ILE A 206 17.34 54.52 -5.63
C ILE A 206 17.86 55.36 -6.81
N LYS A 207 18.07 54.74 -7.98
CA LYS A 207 18.46 55.45 -9.21
C LYS A 207 17.45 56.54 -9.60
N ARG A 208 16.15 56.24 -9.49
CA ARG A 208 15.09 57.20 -9.80
C ARG A 208 15.02 58.35 -8.79
N LEU A 209 15.15 58.08 -7.49
CA LEU A 209 15.19 59.11 -6.44
C LEU A 209 16.39 60.04 -6.59
N ASN A 210 17.57 59.50 -6.91
CA ASN A 210 18.78 60.30 -7.18
C ASN A 210 18.62 61.19 -8.41
N TRP A 211 17.94 60.72 -9.46
CA TRP A 211 17.62 61.54 -10.63
C TRP A 211 16.65 62.68 -10.29
N ILE A 212 15.59 62.41 -9.53
CA ILE A 212 14.62 63.44 -9.09
C ILE A 212 15.31 64.53 -8.26
N LYS A 213 16.21 64.14 -7.34
CA LYS A 213 17.01 65.07 -6.53
C LYS A 213 17.89 65.97 -7.41
N LYS A 214 18.62 65.39 -8.36
CA LYS A 214 19.55 66.13 -9.24
C LYS A 214 18.83 67.09 -10.18
N ASP A 215 17.66 66.71 -10.70
CA ASP A 215 16.79 67.59 -11.51
C ASP A 215 16.27 68.79 -10.70
N ALA A 216 15.86 68.55 -9.44
CA ALA A 216 15.41 69.61 -8.54
C ALA A 216 16.55 70.59 -8.19
N GLU A 217 17.75 70.07 -7.90
CA GLU A 217 18.96 70.88 -7.67
C GLU A 217 19.29 71.79 -8.87
N LEU A 218 19.28 71.24 -10.09
CA LEU A 218 19.55 71.99 -11.32
C LEU A 218 18.55 73.15 -11.50
N LYS A 219 17.25 72.90 -11.30
CA LYS A 219 16.20 73.92 -11.46
C LYS A 219 16.30 75.03 -10.43
N VAL A 220 16.50 74.68 -9.16
CA VAL A 220 16.64 75.66 -8.08
C VAL A 220 17.90 76.50 -8.27
N ASN A 221 19.04 75.88 -8.61
CA ASN A 221 20.29 76.61 -8.86
C ASN A 221 20.20 77.52 -10.09
N GLY A 222 19.53 77.09 -11.16
CA GLY A 222 19.28 77.94 -12.33
C GLY A 222 18.47 79.21 -11.97
N ILE A 223 17.40 79.06 -11.19
CA ILE A 223 16.57 80.19 -10.73
C ILE A 223 17.35 81.12 -9.80
N VAL A 224 18.16 80.57 -8.88
CA VAL A 224 19.03 81.37 -8.01
C VAL A 224 20.00 82.22 -8.83
N SER A 225 20.63 81.63 -9.85
CA SER A 225 21.53 82.36 -10.75
C SER A 225 20.82 83.47 -11.52
N MET A 226 19.61 83.21 -12.04
CA MET A 226 18.80 84.21 -12.73
C MET A 226 18.43 85.38 -11.80
N LEU A 227 17.95 85.09 -10.58
CA LEU A 227 17.61 86.12 -9.59
C LEU A 227 18.81 87.01 -9.24
N LYS A 228 20.00 86.42 -9.06
CA LYS A 228 21.25 87.18 -8.79
C LYS A 228 21.59 88.13 -9.94
N LEU A 229 21.55 87.64 -11.18
CA LEU A 229 21.93 88.41 -12.37
C LEU A 229 20.94 89.54 -12.69
N THR A 230 19.66 89.37 -12.39
CA THR A 230 18.63 90.39 -12.62
C THR A 230 18.49 91.39 -11.46
N GLY A 231 19.36 91.31 -10.45
CA GLY A 231 19.29 92.14 -9.24
C GLY A 231 18.06 91.89 -8.37
N THR A 232 17.34 90.78 -8.58
CA THR A 232 16.17 90.43 -7.79
C THR A 232 16.62 89.69 -6.53
N PRO A 233 16.15 90.06 -5.32
CA PRO A 233 16.61 89.40 -4.09
C PRO A 233 16.39 87.89 -4.12
N VAL A 234 17.45 87.12 -3.86
CA VAL A 234 17.40 85.65 -3.77
C VAL A 234 16.75 85.27 -2.44
N THR A 235 15.43 85.20 -2.43
CA THR A 235 14.64 84.80 -1.26
C THR A 235 13.86 83.52 -1.55
N THR A 236 13.54 82.75 -0.50
CA THR A 236 12.74 81.52 -0.60
C THR A 236 11.40 81.78 -1.31
N ALA A 237 10.78 82.93 -1.03
CA ALA A 237 9.53 83.33 -1.67
C ALA A 237 9.69 83.55 -3.18
N ASN A 238 10.75 84.22 -3.61
CA ASN A 238 11.02 84.47 -5.04
C ASN A 238 11.42 83.19 -5.78
N ILE A 239 12.19 82.31 -5.15
CA ILE A 239 12.54 80.99 -5.72
C ILE A 239 11.27 80.14 -5.89
N LYS A 240 10.43 80.04 -4.83
CA LYS A 240 9.16 79.30 -4.88
C LYS A 240 8.19 79.90 -5.91
N ARG A 241 8.16 81.23 -6.01
CA ARG A 241 7.34 81.93 -7.02
C ARG A 241 7.83 81.62 -8.43
N ALA A 242 9.14 81.69 -8.71
CA ALA A 242 9.70 81.30 -10.01
C ALA A 242 9.50 79.82 -10.35
N LEU A 243 9.45 78.95 -9.35
CA LEU A 243 9.16 77.53 -9.56
C LEU A 243 7.68 77.23 -9.86
N LYS A 244 6.74 78.02 -9.30
CA LYS A 244 5.28 77.75 -9.36
C LYS A 244 4.51 78.64 -10.32
N ASP A 245 4.99 79.85 -10.56
CA ASP A 245 4.36 80.87 -11.41
C ASP A 245 5.17 81.00 -12.71
N THR A 246 4.66 80.37 -13.76
CA THR A 246 5.30 80.34 -15.09
C THR A 246 5.50 81.73 -15.67
N ASN A 247 4.58 82.68 -15.39
CA ASN A 247 4.69 84.04 -15.89
C ASN A 247 5.85 84.77 -15.21
N TYR A 248 5.97 84.63 -13.89
CA TYR A 248 7.08 85.20 -13.13
C TYR A 248 8.44 84.62 -13.56
N ASN A 249 8.52 83.32 -13.85
CA ASN A 249 9.74 82.70 -14.38
C ASN A 249 10.10 83.22 -15.77
N ASN A 250 9.13 83.35 -16.68
CA ASN A 250 9.37 83.85 -18.03
C ASN A 250 9.84 85.31 -18.03
N GLU A 251 9.27 86.15 -17.15
CA GLU A 251 9.76 87.51 -16.93
C GLU A 251 11.19 87.54 -16.39
N LEU A 252 11.50 86.64 -15.45
CA LEU A 252 12.83 86.51 -14.88
C LEU A 252 13.88 86.08 -15.94
N VAL A 253 13.55 85.09 -16.77
CA VAL A 253 14.38 84.64 -17.90
C VAL A 253 14.61 85.77 -18.91
N LYS A 254 13.56 86.52 -19.24
CA LYS A 254 13.67 87.67 -20.18
C LYS A 254 14.59 88.76 -19.64
N LYS A 255 14.50 89.09 -18.35
CA LYS A 255 15.41 90.04 -17.69
C LYS A 255 16.85 89.50 -17.63
N TRP A 256 17.00 88.21 -17.37
CA TRP A 256 18.30 87.55 -17.30
C TRP A 256 19.04 87.63 -18.64
N TRP A 257 18.37 87.32 -19.76
CA TRP A 257 18.95 87.47 -21.10
C TRP A 257 19.35 88.92 -21.41
N ALA A 258 18.53 89.90 -21.04
CA ALA A 258 18.87 91.31 -21.24
C ALA A 258 20.13 91.73 -20.48
N GLU A 259 20.36 91.23 -19.26
CA GLU A 259 21.58 91.52 -18.48
C GLU A 259 22.81 90.75 -19.01
N VAL A 260 22.62 89.52 -19.51
CA VAL A 260 23.68 88.76 -20.21
C VAL A 260 24.11 89.48 -21.49
N ASP A 261 23.17 89.97 -22.30
CA ASP A 261 23.44 90.71 -23.53
C ASP A 261 24.09 92.07 -23.24
N LYS A 262 23.71 92.73 -22.13
CA LYS A 262 24.31 93.98 -21.67
C LYS A 262 25.75 93.77 -21.17
N ALA A 263 26.01 92.65 -20.50
CA ALA A 263 27.37 92.24 -20.09
C ALA A 263 28.25 91.85 -21.29
N ALA A 264 27.66 91.29 -22.34
CA ALA A 264 28.35 91.00 -23.61
C ALA A 264 28.64 92.28 -24.42
N ALA A 265 27.71 93.25 -24.44
CA ALA A 265 27.85 94.52 -25.15
C ALA A 265 28.79 95.53 -24.46
N ALA A 266 29.01 95.41 -23.14
CA ALA A 266 29.91 96.29 -22.39
C ALA A 266 31.42 95.97 -22.57
N LYS A 267 31.77 94.98 -23.40
CA LYS A 267 33.13 94.44 -23.54
C LYS A 267 33.84 94.84 -24.84
N ASP A 268 33.91 96.15 -25.13
CA ASP A 268 34.81 96.70 -26.15
C ASP A 268 35.67 97.86 -25.59
N ALA A 269 36.75 97.50 -24.88
CA ALA A 269 37.96 98.28 -24.62
C ALA A 269 38.95 97.39 -23.85
N ALA A 270 39.84 96.70 -24.56
CA ALA A 270 40.80 95.78 -23.97
C ALA A 270 41.91 96.50 -23.19
N ARG A 271 41.64 96.84 -21.92
CA ARG A 271 42.51 96.29 -20.87
C ARG A 271 42.22 94.80 -20.87
N LEU A 272 43.26 93.97 -20.90
CA LEU A 272 43.08 92.54 -20.67
C LEU A 272 42.16 92.38 -19.46
N PRO A 273 41.04 91.65 -19.56
CA PRO A 273 40.19 91.45 -18.40
C PRO A 273 41.09 90.92 -17.28
N PRO A 274 40.85 91.32 -16.01
CA PRO A 274 41.42 90.59 -14.89
C PRO A 274 41.24 89.12 -15.19
N SER A 275 42.33 88.37 -15.12
CA SER A 275 42.40 86.97 -15.54
C SER A 275 41.37 86.09 -14.85
N GLY A 276 40.69 86.63 -13.83
CA GLY A 276 39.82 85.94 -12.91
C GLY A 276 40.60 85.40 -11.72
N ASP A 277 41.93 85.48 -11.76
CA ASP A 277 42.85 85.07 -10.70
C ASP A 277 43.40 86.34 -9.99
N PRO A 278 42.93 86.63 -8.77
CA PRO A 278 43.40 87.78 -7.98
C PRO A 278 44.92 87.82 -7.78
N ASN A 279 45.61 86.68 -7.83
CA ASN A 279 47.06 86.60 -7.65
C ASN A 279 47.80 86.94 -8.94
N LEU A 280 47.32 86.47 -10.08
CA LEU A 280 47.86 86.84 -11.39
C LEU A 280 47.60 88.33 -11.68
N ASP A 281 46.44 88.83 -11.27
CA ASP A 281 46.09 90.25 -11.37
C ASP A 281 46.94 91.11 -10.44
N LYS A 282 47.25 90.63 -9.23
CA LYS A 282 48.17 91.28 -8.29
C LYS A 282 49.62 91.27 -8.78
N ALA A 283 50.08 90.18 -9.40
CA ALA A 283 51.39 90.13 -10.06
C ALA A 283 51.47 91.12 -11.23
N THR A 284 50.41 91.22 -12.01
CA THR A 284 50.28 92.20 -13.11
C THR A 284 50.21 93.65 -12.61
N ALA A 285 49.60 93.88 -11.44
CA ALA A 285 49.61 95.19 -10.79
C ALA A 285 51.01 95.57 -10.26
N LEU A 286 51.72 94.63 -9.63
CA LEU A 286 53.11 94.80 -9.20
C LEU A 286 54.03 95.13 -10.38
N MET A 287 53.81 94.55 -11.57
CA MET A 287 54.49 94.94 -12.80
C MET A 287 54.23 96.39 -13.21
N GLY A 288 52.98 96.84 -13.08
CA GLY A 288 52.58 98.21 -13.40
C GLY A 288 53.27 99.25 -12.51
N ASP A 289 53.42 98.93 -11.22
CA ASP A 289 54.06 99.83 -10.25
C ASP A 289 55.59 99.80 -10.35
N ALA A 290 56.18 98.63 -10.59
CA ALA A 290 57.63 98.50 -10.77
C ALA A 290 58.11 99.11 -12.09
N LYS A 291 57.32 99.06 -13.18
CA LYS A 291 57.62 99.80 -14.43
C LYS A 291 57.65 101.32 -14.23
N LYS A 292 56.77 101.85 -13.38
CA LYS A 292 56.77 103.28 -13.03
C LYS A 292 58.00 103.68 -12.22
N GLN A 293 58.49 102.79 -11.34
CA GLN A 293 59.72 103.02 -10.58
C GLN A 293 60.98 102.96 -11.46
N ALA A 294 61.06 102.04 -12.42
CA ALA A 294 62.18 101.95 -13.37
C ALA A 294 62.28 103.20 -14.27
N ALA A 295 61.15 103.81 -14.63
CA ALA A 295 61.12 105.04 -15.44
C ALA A 295 61.65 106.30 -14.70
N ALA A 296 61.85 106.24 -13.38
CA ALA A 296 62.26 107.40 -12.56
C ALA A 296 63.79 107.61 -12.44
N GLY A 297 64.62 106.86 -13.19
CA GLY A 297 66.07 107.09 -13.27
C GLY A 297 66.89 106.62 -12.06
N ASN A 298 66.36 105.67 -11.28
CA ASN A 298 67.03 105.09 -10.10
C ASN A 298 68.00 103.94 -10.47
N PRO A 299 68.96 103.56 -9.58
CA PRO A 299 69.79 102.37 -9.73
C PRO A 299 68.93 101.09 -9.68
N ALA A 300 69.53 99.96 -10.12
CA ALA A 300 68.98 98.61 -10.30
C ALA A 300 67.59 98.30 -9.67
N PRO A 301 66.65 97.63 -10.37
CA PRO A 301 65.27 97.47 -9.92
C PRO A 301 65.17 96.67 -8.62
N ASP A 302 64.26 97.06 -7.73
CA ASP A 302 63.94 96.27 -6.53
C ASP A 302 63.00 95.11 -6.89
N TYR A 303 63.56 93.91 -6.95
CA TYR A 303 62.82 92.66 -7.18
C TYR A 303 62.18 92.08 -5.91
N GLY A 304 62.38 92.69 -4.73
CA GLY A 304 61.91 92.20 -3.44
C GLY A 304 60.39 91.90 -3.39
N PRO A 305 59.51 92.77 -3.92
CA PRO A 305 58.08 92.50 -3.96
C PRO A 305 57.71 91.27 -4.83
N LEU A 306 58.37 91.10 -5.99
CA LEU A 306 58.14 89.94 -6.87
C LEU A 306 58.61 88.65 -6.20
N LEU A 307 59.78 88.68 -5.55
CA LEU A 307 60.31 87.53 -4.82
C LEU A 307 59.44 87.16 -3.61
N ARG A 308 58.87 88.15 -2.92
CA ARG A 308 57.92 87.91 -1.82
C ARG A 308 56.66 87.19 -2.32
N GLU A 309 56.07 87.64 -3.43
CA GLU A 309 54.90 86.96 -3.99
C GLU A 309 55.26 85.57 -4.54
N TYR A 310 56.47 85.38 -5.07
CA TYR A 310 56.99 84.06 -5.45
C TYR A 310 57.04 83.10 -4.25
N GLY A 311 57.59 83.56 -3.11
CA GLY A 311 57.61 82.81 -1.86
C GLY A 311 56.22 82.51 -1.31
N LEU A 312 55.31 83.49 -1.31
CA LEU A 312 53.91 83.28 -0.91
C LEU A 312 53.19 82.26 -1.81
N ASN A 313 53.49 82.27 -3.11
CA ASN A 313 52.93 81.30 -4.04
C ASN A 313 53.46 79.88 -3.78
N ALA A 314 54.74 79.75 -3.40
CA ALA A 314 55.32 78.48 -2.94
C ALA A 314 54.69 78.00 -1.62
N ASP A 315 54.47 78.90 -0.66
CA ASP A 315 53.76 78.59 0.59
C ASP A 315 52.31 78.15 0.33
N ARG A 316 51.63 78.78 -0.63
CA ARG A 316 50.28 78.38 -1.07
C ARG A 316 50.29 76.99 -1.69
N LEU A 317 51.31 76.63 -2.48
CA LEU A 317 51.44 75.27 -3.02
C LEU A 317 51.67 74.25 -1.90
N LEU A 318 52.55 74.55 -0.93
CA LEU A 318 52.80 73.70 0.25
C LEU A 318 51.56 73.50 1.12
N THR A 319 50.70 74.53 1.21
CA THR A 319 49.45 74.50 1.96
C THR A 319 48.25 74.06 1.12
N ASN A 320 48.49 73.62 -0.12
CA ASN A 320 47.48 73.10 -1.03
C ASN A 320 46.37 74.11 -1.39
N ASN A 321 46.68 75.40 -1.25
CA ASN A 321 45.80 76.54 -1.55
C ASN A 321 45.84 76.95 -3.03
N VAL A 322 46.83 76.47 -3.79
CA VAL A 322 46.92 76.58 -5.26
C VAL A 322 47.36 75.24 -5.84
N SER A 323 46.91 74.94 -7.05
CA SER A 323 47.34 73.76 -7.80
C SER A 323 48.78 73.90 -8.33
N ALA A 324 49.39 72.79 -8.75
CA ALA A 324 50.71 72.82 -9.38
C ALA A 324 50.74 73.67 -10.66
N SER A 325 49.64 73.62 -11.43
CA SER A 325 49.47 74.42 -12.65
C SER A 325 49.34 75.91 -12.36
N GLU A 326 48.57 76.30 -11.35
CA GLU A 326 48.44 77.70 -10.91
C GLU A 326 49.77 78.21 -10.35
N TYR A 327 50.48 77.39 -9.57
CA TYR A 327 51.82 77.72 -9.10
C TYR A 327 52.78 77.99 -10.27
N ALA A 328 52.84 77.10 -11.25
CA ALA A 328 53.70 77.26 -12.44
C ALA A 328 53.34 78.52 -13.24
N ASN A 329 52.05 78.79 -13.43
CA ASN A 329 51.59 79.98 -14.16
C ASN A 329 51.98 81.27 -13.45
N VAL A 330 51.74 81.36 -12.13
CA VAL A 330 52.11 82.55 -11.33
C VAL A 330 53.64 82.70 -11.26
N ARG A 331 54.38 81.60 -11.11
CA ARG A 331 55.84 81.59 -11.13
C ARG A 331 56.39 82.16 -12.45
N ASP A 332 55.89 81.65 -13.57
CA ASP A 332 56.34 82.05 -14.91
C ASP A 332 55.94 83.50 -15.22
N ALA A 333 54.77 83.94 -14.74
CA ALA A 333 54.34 85.33 -14.80
C ALA A 333 55.26 86.26 -13.98
N LEU A 334 55.64 85.86 -12.76
CA LEU A 334 56.57 86.62 -11.92
C LEU A 334 57.99 86.67 -12.53
N ARG A 335 58.48 85.58 -13.13
CA ARG A 335 59.76 85.59 -13.85
C ARG A 335 59.73 86.47 -15.10
N SER A 336 58.62 86.46 -15.83
CA SER A 336 58.39 87.32 -17.01
C SER A 336 58.27 88.80 -16.61
N ALA A 337 57.65 89.08 -15.47
CA ALA A 337 57.58 90.39 -14.85
C ALA A 337 58.99 90.92 -14.52
N ALA A 338 59.82 90.09 -13.88
CA ALA A 338 61.19 90.44 -13.54
C ALA A 338 62.05 90.73 -14.79
N ALA A 339 61.93 89.91 -15.83
CA ALA A 339 62.57 90.15 -17.14
C ALA A 339 62.13 91.50 -17.73
N SER A 340 60.82 91.77 -17.74
CA SER A 340 60.27 93.04 -18.26
C SER A 340 60.77 94.27 -17.49
N LEU A 341 61.01 94.14 -16.18
CA LEU A 341 61.61 95.20 -15.37
C LEU A 341 63.09 95.40 -15.67
N ASN A 342 63.81 94.32 -15.92
CA ASN A 342 65.20 94.40 -16.36
C ASN A 342 65.31 95.06 -17.73
N ASP A 343 64.42 94.75 -18.66
CA ASP A 343 64.37 95.40 -19.99
C ASP A 343 64.08 96.90 -19.86
N ALA A 344 63.18 97.30 -18.96
CA ALA A 344 62.91 98.70 -18.67
C ALA A 344 64.11 99.42 -18.02
N CYS A 345 64.90 98.72 -17.20
CA CYS A 345 66.13 99.23 -16.59
C CYS A 345 67.25 99.39 -17.63
N THR A 346 67.46 98.38 -18.46
CA THR A 346 68.58 98.33 -19.41
C THR A 346 68.31 99.12 -20.69
N GLY A 347 67.05 99.18 -21.16
CA GLY A 347 66.66 99.79 -22.44
C GLY A 347 67.16 101.23 -22.65
N PRO A 348 66.96 102.16 -21.71
CA PRO A 348 67.47 103.53 -21.82
C PRO A 348 69.00 103.59 -21.89
N HIS A 349 69.72 102.66 -21.27
CA HIS A 349 71.19 102.65 -21.23
C HIS A 349 71.78 102.00 -22.49
N VAL A 350 71.20 100.90 -22.96
CA VAL A 350 71.61 100.20 -24.17
C VAL A 350 71.41 101.07 -25.41
N GLY A 351 70.29 101.77 -25.52
CA GLY A 351 70.05 102.71 -26.63
C GLY A 351 71.05 103.87 -26.67
N ASN A 352 71.41 104.41 -25.50
CA ASN A 352 72.35 105.53 -25.39
C ASN A 352 73.83 105.11 -25.54
N MET A 353 74.18 103.85 -25.26
CA MET A 353 75.55 103.32 -25.44
C MET A 353 76.04 103.43 -26.90
N TYR A 354 75.15 103.29 -27.88
CA TYR A 354 75.50 103.36 -29.30
C TYR A 354 76.05 104.73 -29.71
N TYR A 355 75.60 105.80 -29.06
CA TYR A 355 75.94 107.19 -29.40
C TYR A 355 76.85 107.88 -28.36
N ALA A 356 77.15 107.24 -27.24
CA ALA A 356 77.98 107.78 -26.16
C ALA A 356 79.49 107.66 -26.44
N GLY A 357 80.28 108.64 -25.93
CA GLY A 357 81.74 108.57 -25.87
C GLY A 357 82.24 107.46 -24.93
N GLN A 358 83.53 107.13 -24.98
CA GLN A 358 84.08 105.93 -24.32
C GLN A 358 83.85 105.84 -22.80
N GLU A 359 83.99 106.96 -22.07
CA GLU A 359 83.74 107.00 -20.62
C GLU A 359 82.26 106.84 -20.27
N GLU A 360 81.40 107.56 -20.99
CA GLU A 360 79.96 107.47 -20.80
C GLU A 360 79.43 106.07 -21.17
N ARG A 361 80.01 105.43 -22.19
CA ARG A 361 79.72 104.03 -22.55
C ARG A 361 80.09 103.06 -21.42
N LYS A 362 81.26 103.22 -20.76
CA LYS A 362 81.62 102.40 -19.58
C LYS A 362 80.65 102.62 -18.42
N ARG A 363 80.23 103.86 -18.18
CA ARG A 363 79.24 104.18 -17.13
C ARG A 363 77.89 103.52 -17.42
N LEU A 364 77.38 103.66 -18.64
CA LEU A 364 76.12 103.04 -19.08
C LEU A 364 76.20 101.50 -19.06
N GLN A 365 77.34 100.92 -19.47
CA GLN A 365 77.56 99.48 -19.39
C GLN A 365 77.54 98.98 -17.93
N GLY A 366 78.18 99.68 -17.00
CA GLY A 366 78.12 99.34 -15.58
C GLY A 366 76.70 99.37 -15.00
N LEU A 367 75.84 100.27 -15.50
CA LEU A 367 74.41 100.30 -15.13
C LEU A 367 73.64 99.11 -15.71
N VAL A 368 73.88 98.74 -16.97
CA VAL A 368 73.28 97.54 -17.58
C VAL A 368 73.70 96.27 -16.83
N GLU A 369 74.99 96.13 -16.51
CA GLU A 369 75.53 95.02 -15.73
C GLU A 369 74.91 94.97 -14.33
N ALA A 370 74.69 96.12 -13.68
CA ALA A 370 74.00 96.19 -12.40
C ALA A 370 72.52 95.75 -12.47
N CYS A 371 71.77 96.17 -13.50
CA CYS A 371 70.40 95.69 -13.72
C CYS A 371 70.37 94.17 -13.94
N ASN A 372 71.21 93.65 -14.84
CA ASN A 372 71.28 92.23 -15.15
C ASN A 372 71.70 91.39 -13.94
N LYS A 373 72.66 91.89 -13.13
CA LYS A 373 73.08 91.23 -11.90
C LYS A 373 71.94 91.17 -10.87
N ALA A 374 71.11 92.21 -10.78
CA ALA A 374 69.95 92.21 -9.90
C ALA A 374 68.86 91.22 -10.38
N LEU A 375 68.61 91.13 -11.70
CA LEU A 375 67.71 90.12 -12.26
C LEU A 375 68.22 88.69 -11.98
N GLN A 376 69.52 88.46 -12.20
CA GLN A 376 70.14 87.17 -11.95
C GLN A 376 70.02 86.75 -10.48
N ALA A 377 70.26 87.68 -9.55
CA ALA A 377 70.06 87.44 -8.12
C ALA A 377 68.59 87.13 -7.76
N HIS A 378 67.63 87.74 -8.45
CA HIS A 378 66.20 87.41 -8.29
C HIS A 378 65.90 85.98 -8.77
N TYR A 379 66.41 85.58 -9.93
CA TYR A 379 66.23 84.22 -10.44
C TYR A 379 66.89 83.17 -9.54
N GLU A 380 68.12 83.41 -9.06
CA GLU A 380 68.80 82.54 -8.10
C GLU A 380 68.00 82.38 -6.81
N ALA A 381 67.43 83.47 -6.29
CA ALA A 381 66.57 83.41 -5.11
C ALA A 381 65.25 82.66 -5.36
N GLY A 382 64.66 82.79 -6.55
CA GLY A 382 63.49 82.00 -6.97
C GLY A 382 63.81 80.52 -7.14
N ASP A 383 64.95 80.19 -7.73
CA ASP A 383 65.44 78.81 -7.88
C ASP A 383 65.72 78.15 -6.52
N GLU A 384 66.21 78.91 -5.54
CA GLU A 384 66.37 78.43 -4.15
C GLU A 384 65.02 78.10 -3.49
N VAL A 385 63.95 78.84 -3.81
CA VAL A 385 62.58 78.49 -3.39
C VAL A 385 62.11 77.20 -4.07
N ASP A 386 62.29 77.06 -5.38
CA ASP A 386 61.94 75.84 -6.14
C ASP A 386 62.73 74.62 -5.61
N LYS A 387 64.00 74.81 -5.23
CA LYS A 387 64.84 73.77 -4.64
C LYS A 387 64.30 73.29 -3.29
N ARG A 388 63.85 74.20 -2.42
CA ARG A 388 63.22 73.82 -1.14
C ARG A 388 61.92 73.04 -1.35
N LEU A 389 61.13 73.41 -2.36
CA LEU A 389 59.95 72.65 -2.76
C LEU A 389 60.33 71.25 -3.24
N TYR A 390 61.39 71.13 -4.05
CA TYR A 390 61.91 69.84 -4.49
C TYR A 390 62.39 68.97 -3.31
N ASP A 391 63.18 69.53 -2.40
CA ASP A 391 63.66 68.82 -1.20
C ASP A 391 62.49 68.35 -0.33
N TYR A 392 61.46 69.19 -0.17
CA TYR A 392 60.21 68.81 0.50
C TYR A 392 59.50 67.67 -0.23
N ALA A 393 59.39 67.72 -1.56
CA ALA A 393 58.77 66.68 -2.37
C ALA A 393 59.51 65.34 -2.27
N MET A 394 60.84 65.36 -2.23
CA MET A 394 61.66 64.16 -2.04
C MET A 394 61.46 63.55 -0.65
N LYS A 395 61.34 64.38 0.39
CA LYS A 395 60.97 63.93 1.73
C LYS A 395 59.56 63.34 1.75
N LEU A 396 58.59 64.04 1.17
CA LEU A 396 57.21 63.58 1.05
C LEU A 396 57.13 62.22 0.33
N LYS A 397 57.90 62.04 -0.74
CA LYS A 397 58.00 60.75 -1.43
C LYS A 397 58.50 59.64 -0.51
N ALA A 398 59.56 59.88 0.25
CA ALA A 398 60.09 58.91 1.21
C ALA A 398 59.08 58.58 2.33
N ASP A 399 58.39 59.59 2.85
CA ASP A 399 57.35 59.44 3.88
C ASP A 399 56.15 58.64 3.34
N LEU A 400 55.73 58.89 2.10
CA LEU A 400 54.68 58.13 1.40
C LEU A 400 55.12 56.69 1.12
N GLU A 401 56.35 56.45 0.67
CA GLU A 401 56.90 55.11 0.42
C GLU A 401 56.97 54.28 1.69
N ALA A 402 57.33 54.88 2.83
CA ALA A 402 57.36 54.20 4.13
C ALA A 402 55.97 53.68 4.57
N LEU A 403 54.88 54.28 4.07
CA LEU A 403 53.50 53.87 4.35
C LEU A 403 52.97 52.78 3.39
N THR A 404 53.76 52.30 2.42
CA THR A 404 53.32 51.32 1.41
C THR A 404 53.42 49.85 1.86
N MET A 405 53.68 49.59 3.15
CA MET A 405 53.86 48.25 3.72
C MET A 405 54.91 47.39 2.97
N GLY A 406 56.00 47.99 2.48
CA GLY A 406 57.07 47.28 1.78
C GLY A 406 56.77 46.87 0.33
N GLY A 407 55.68 47.37 -0.25
CA GLY A 407 55.29 47.10 -1.65
C GLY A 407 54.69 45.71 -1.89
N TRP A 408 54.31 45.42 -3.14
CA TRP A 408 53.57 44.20 -3.51
C TRP A 408 54.40 42.89 -3.51
N LYS A 409 55.71 42.94 -3.25
CA LYS A 409 56.59 41.78 -3.47
C LYS A 409 56.44 40.64 -2.46
N ALA A 410 55.92 40.88 -1.26
CA ALA A 410 55.71 39.85 -0.26
C ALA A 410 54.23 39.42 -0.21
N SER A 411 53.96 38.11 -0.14
CA SER A 411 52.62 37.54 0.05
C SER A 411 52.47 36.86 1.43
N PRO A 412 52.73 37.57 2.54
CA PRO A 412 52.90 36.98 3.87
C PRO A 412 51.71 36.13 4.34
N LEU A 413 50.48 36.51 3.99
CA LEU A 413 49.29 35.72 4.34
C LEU A 413 49.17 34.44 3.51
N THR A 414 49.65 34.42 2.27
CA THR A 414 49.65 33.21 1.45
C THR A 414 50.74 32.25 1.94
N ASP A 415 51.94 32.79 2.19
CA ASP A 415 53.08 32.00 2.68
C ASP A 415 52.79 31.39 4.06
N LEU A 416 52.18 32.17 4.96
CA LEU A 416 51.77 31.66 6.27
C LEU A 416 50.70 30.58 6.16
N LYS A 417 49.71 30.73 5.27
CA LYS A 417 48.68 29.72 5.03
C LYS A 417 49.29 28.39 4.60
N GLU A 418 50.16 28.41 3.60
CA GLU A 418 50.82 27.19 3.09
C GLU A 418 51.74 26.57 4.14
N LYS A 419 52.45 27.38 4.93
CA LYS A 419 53.25 26.90 6.07
C LYS A 419 52.40 26.19 7.12
N LEU A 420 51.33 26.82 7.61
CA LEU A 420 50.46 26.25 8.65
C LEU A 420 49.74 24.99 8.14
N LYS A 421 49.35 24.96 6.87
CA LYS A 421 48.83 23.78 6.19
C LYS A 421 49.85 22.65 6.14
N ALA A 422 51.08 22.94 5.71
CA ALA A 422 52.16 21.95 5.66
C ALA A 422 52.49 21.38 7.04
N GLU A 423 52.51 22.23 8.08
CA GLU A 423 52.69 21.79 9.48
C GLU A 423 51.57 20.86 9.95
N LEU A 424 50.31 21.15 9.59
CA LEU A 424 49.17 20.29 9.92
C LEU A 424 49.25 18.93 9.23
N TYR A 425 49.59 18.90 7.94
CA TYR A 425 49.71 17.65 7.17
C TYR A 425 50.97 16.83 7.50
N ALA A 426 51.99 17.46 8.09
CA ALA A 426 53.18 16.76 8.57
C ALA A 426 52.92 15.94 9.85
N THR A 427 51.82 16.17 10.57
CA THR A 427 51.48 15.37 11.76
C THR A 427 50.98 13.97 11.34
N PRO A 428 51.17 12.94 12.19
CA PRO A 428 50.61 11.61 11.92
C PRO A 428 49.09 11.62 11.67
N GLN A 429 48.36 12.51 12.35
CA GLN A 429 46.93 12.69 12.16
C GLN A 429 46.61 13.33 10.80
N GLY A 430 47.40 14.33 10.38
CA GLY A 430 47.29 14.96 9.08
C GLY A 430 47.55 13.99 7.93
N GLN A 431 48.55 13.12 8.05
CA GLN A 431 48.84 12.06 7.07
C GLN A 431 47.71 11.01 6.96
N GLY A 432 47.02 10.73 8.06
CA GLY A 432 45.89 9.80 8.09
C GLY A 432 44.56 10.38 7.60
N LEU A 433 44.48 11.70 7.38
CA LEU A 433 43.23 12.41 7.08
C LEU A 433 42.60 11.97 5.76
N GLU A 434 43.39 11.87 4.68
CA GLU A 434 42.87 11.51 3.36
C GLU A 434 42.19 10.13 3.37
N LYS A 435 42.84 9.16 4.02
CA LYS A 435 42.27 7.81 4.20
C LYS A 435 41.03 7.81 5.09
N ALA A 436 41.01 8.61 6.14
CA ALA A 436 39.84 8.74 7.00
C ALA A 436 38.66 9.37 6.24
N ASP A 437 38.93 10.44 5.47
CA ASP A 437 37.95 11.15 4.68
C ASP A 437 37.35 10.28 3.58
N GLY A 438 38.15 9.55 2.80
CA GLY A 438 37.61 8.66 1.76
C GLY A 438 36.62 7.63 2.30
N ILE A 439 36.84 7.16 3.53
CA ILE A 439 35.91 6.21 4.18
C ILE A 439 34.69 6.95 4.72
N MET A 440 34.84 8.11 5.36
CA MET A 440 33.69 8.88 5.85
C MET A 440 32.81 9.43 4.71
N ASP A 441 33.41 9.83 3.59
CA ASP A 441 32.69 10.15 2.35
C ASP A 441 31.89 8.93 1.87
N SER A 442 32.44 7.73 1.99
CA SER A 442 31.71 6.49 1.69
C SER A 442 30.59 6.21 2.71
N VAL A 443 30.78 6.54 4.01
CA VAL A 443 29.74 6.42 5.04
C VAL A 443 28.59 7.39 4.76
N GLU A 444 28.90 8.65 4.44
CA GLU A 444 27.92 9.70 4.10
C GLU A 444 27.08 9.34 2.86
N ASN A 445 27.59 8.46 1.99
CA ASN A 445 26.92 7.95 0.79
C ASN A 445 26.40 6.50 0.92
N ASP A 446 26.30 5.95 2.13
CA ASP A 446 25.83 4.58 2.43
C ASP A 446 26.63 3.43 1.74
N ASN A 447 27.86 3.69 1.31
CA ASN A 447 28.71 2.78 0.52
C ASN A 447 29.94 2.25 1.27
N ALA A 448 30.09 2.57 2.56
CA ALA A 448 31.22 2.09 3.36
C ALA A 448 30.93 0.69 3.94
N TYR A 449 31.63 -0.33 3.46
CA TYR A 449 31.57 -1.68 4.03
C TYR A 449 32.04 -1.75 5.49
N GLU A 450 32.72 -0.74 6.01
CA GLU A 450 33.08 -0.64 7.42
C GLU A 450 32.00 0.02 8.30
N ALA A 451 30.98 0.63 7.70
CA ALA A 451 29.90 1.29 8.44
C ALA A 451 28.85 0.28 8.91
N HIS A 452 28.36 0.49 10.13
CA HIS A 452 27.24 -0.31 10.66
C HIS A 452 25.98 -0.06 9.84
N SER A 453 25.72 1.20 9.49
CA SER A 453 24.58 1.62 8.67
C SER A 453 24.49 0.89 7.32
N HIS A 454 25.64 0.61 6.68
CA HIS A 454 25.69 -0.21 5.48
C HIS A 454 25.13 -1.61 5.75
N TRP A 455 25.70 -2.32 6.72
CA TRP A 455 25.30 -3.70 7.02
C TRP A 455 23.88 -3.81 7.55
N ALA A 456 23.41 -2.83 8.32
CA ALA A 456 22.03 -2.81 8.84
C ALA A 456 20.99 -2.84 7.69
N LYS A 457 21.35 -2.35 6.50
CA LYS A 457 20.51 -2.37 5.31
C LYS A 457 20.58 -3.69 4.54
N TYR A 458 21.71 -4.41 4.58
CA TYR A 458 21.98 -5.58 3.72
C TYR A 458 22.00 -6.93 4.45
N SER A 459 22.01 -6.96 5.78
CA SER A 459 22.13 -8.17 6.61
C SER A 459 20.95 -9.17 6.49
N TRP A 460 19.81 -8.77 5.92
CA TRP A 460 18.58 -9.58 5.93
C TRP A 460 18.50 -10.69 4.88
N GLU A 461 19.40 -10.73 3.88
CA GLU A 461 19.36 -11.76 2.82
C GLU A 461 20.28 -12.98 3.10
N GLY A 462 20.89 -13.07 4.29
CA GLY A 462 21.50 -14.30 4.81
C GLY A 462 22.74 -14.84 4.05
N LYS A 463 23.31 -14.08 3.10
CA LYS A 463 24.48 -14.54 2.32
C LYS A 463 25.79 -13.82 2.61
N ASN A 464 25.80 -12.70 3.32
CA ASN A 464 27.00 -11.86 3.45
C ASN A 464 27.29 -11.33 4.86
N ASP A 465 26.63 -11.80 5.92
CA ASP A 465 26.85 -11.26 7.27
C ASP A 465 28.34 -11.34 7.68
N PRO A 466 28.95 -10.26 8.21
CA PRO A 466 30.35 -10.26 8.59
C PRO A 466 30.56 -11.18 9.81
N PRO A 467 31.68 -11.92 9.89
CA PRO A 467 32.07 -12.62 11.12
C PRO A 467 32.21 -11.64 12.28
N LEU A 468 32.01 -12.11 13.51
CA LEU A 468 32.06 -11.26 14.71
C LEU A 468 33.42 -10.53 14.84
N GLU A 469 34.53 -11.20 14.49
CA GLU A 469 35.86 -10.60 14.48
C GLU A 469 36.00 -9.50 13.42
N GLN A 470 35.34 -9.65 12.27
CA GLN A 470 35.31 -8.61 11.25
C GLN A 470 34.45 -7.41 11.70
N MET A 471 33.33 -7.63 12.40
CA MET A 471 32.55 -6.56 13.02
C MET A 471 33.38 -5.78 14.04
N LYS A 472 34.17 -6.46 14.89
CA LYS A 472 35.10 -5.82 15.84
C LYS A 472 36.16 -4.98 15.12
N LYS A 473 36.72 -5.48 14.03
CA LYS A 473 37.64 -4.72 13.17
C LYS A 473 37.00 -3.47 12.58
N TYR A 474 35.75 -3.54 12.14
CA TYR A 474 35.00 -2.37 11.66
C TYR A 474 34.74 -1.35 12.76
N ARG A 475 34.26 -1.80 13.93
CA ARG A 475 34.12 -0.98 15.13
C ARG A 475 35.41 -0.24 15.48
N ASP A 476 36.53 -0.97 15.55
CA ASP A 476 37.83 -0.40 15.94
C ASP A 476 38.35 0.57 14.88
N GLY A 477 38.10 0.29 13.60
CA GLY A 477 38.36 1.23 12.52
C GLY A 477 37.59 2.54 12.68
N MET A 478 36.29 2.49 13.01
CA MET A 478 35.48 3.69 13.27
C MET A 478 35.93 4.42 14.53
N ALA A 479 36.29 3.69 15.58
CA ALA A 479 36.87 4.26 16.80
C ALA A 479 38.16 5.03 16.53
N ALA A 480 39.07 4.44 15.73
CA ALA A 480 40.33 5.06 15.34
C ALA A 480 40.12 6.33 14.50
N ARG A 481 39.15 6.33 13.58
CA ARG A 481 38.79 7.52 12.78
C ARG A 481 38.18 8.63 13.64
N GLY A 482 37.27 8.28 14.54
CA GLY A 482 36.71 9.22 15.53
C GLY A 482 37.81 9.90 16.34
N ALA A 483 38.74 9.11 16.89
CA ALA A 483 39.89 9.63 17.64
C ALA A 483 40.84 10.50 16.77
N LEU A 484 41.07 10.11 15.52
CA LEU A 484 41.86 10.88 14.56
C LEU A 484 41.24 12.26 14.33
N TYR A 485 39.93 12.34 14.05
CA TYR A 485 39.26 13.62 13.84
C TYR A 485 39.22 14.48 15.09
N GLU A 486 38.97 13.89 16.27
CA GLU A 486 38.99 14.62 17.54
C GLU A 486 40.36 15.29 17.79
N THR A 487 41.44 14.57 17.52
CA THR A 487 42.81 15.09 17.67
C THR A 487 43.13 16.14 16.60
N LEU A 488 42.80 15.85 15.33
CA LEU A 488 43.08 16.74 14.21
C LEU A 488 42.30 18.05 14.30
N VAL A 489 41.03 18.01 14.74
CA VAL A 489 40.19 19.19 14.92
C VAL A 489 40.82 20.18 15.90
N SER A 490 41.42 19.70 16.99
CA SER A 490 42.14 20.57 17.94
C SER A 490 43.36 21.22 17.28
N GLN A 491 44.19 20.43 16.60
CA GLN A 491 45.39 20.95 15.92
C GLN A 491 45.03 21.96 14.81
N ALA A 492 44.01 21.65 14.00
CA ALA A 492 43.52 22.52 12.94
C ALA A 492 42.92 23.82 13.51
N GLN A 493 42.21 23.77 14.65
CA GLN A 493 41.68 24.95 15.33
C GLN A 493 42.79 25.88 15.82
N ASP A 494 43.88 25.33 16.38
CA ASP A 494 45.02 26.13 16.82
C ASP A 494 45.69 26.85 15.63
N LYS A 495 45.87 26.14 14.51
CA LYS A 495 46.45 26.71 13.27
C LYS A 495 45.52 27.73 12.61
N ALA A 496 44.21 27.46 12.57
CA ALA A 496 43.21 28.39 12.09
C ALA A 496 43.20 29.69 12.91
N THR A 497 43.28 29.59 14.24
CA THR A 497 43.36 30.76 15.14
C THR A 497 44.64 31.57 14.88
N GLN A 498 45.78 30.92 14.64
CA GLN A 498 47.01 31.61 14.25
C GLN A 498 46.86 32.36 12.93
N TYR A 499 46.21 31.74 11.94
CA TYR A 499 45.97 32.36 10.65
C TYR A 499 45.00 33.54 10.73
N GLU A 500 43.87 33.38 11.42
CA GLU A 500 42.87 34.43 11.64
C GLU A 500 43.49 35.65 12.35
N LYS A 501 44.31 35.41 13.38
CA LYS A 501 45.06 36.47 14.06
C LYS A 501 45.97 37.22 13.09
N ALA A 502 46.74 36.52 12.26
CA ALA A 502 47.63 37.16 11.28
C ALA A 502 46.86 37.94 10.19
N VAL A 503 45.71 37.43 9.74
CA VAL A 503 44.83 38.16 8.80
C VAL A 503 44.33 39.45 9.43
N LYS A 504 43.92 39.41 10.70
CA LYS A 504 43.47 40.59 11.43
C LYS A 504 44.58 41.61 11.66
N GLU A 505 45.76 41.18 12.10
CA GLU A 505 46.93 42.06 12.27
C GLU A 505 47.35 42.72 10.94
N PHE A 506 47.31 41.96 9.84
CA PHE A 506 47.57 42.50 8.50
C PHE A 506 46.49 43.50 8.08
N GLU A 507 45.21 43.23 8.35
CA GLU A 507 44.10 44.14 8.08
C GLU A 507 44.22 45.45 8.86
N ASP A 508 44.53 45.38 10.15
CA ASP A 508 44.72 46.54 11.02
C ASP A 508 45.88 47.39 10.51
N THR A 509 47.01 46.75 10.16
CA THR A 509 48.18 47.43 9.58
C THR A 509 47.86 48.06 8.22
N TYR A 510 47.11 47.37 7.38
CA TYR A 510 46.66 47.87 6.07
C TYR A 510 45.76 49.11 6.23
N ASN A 511 44.76 49.03 7.10
CA ASN A 511 43.82 50.13 7.32
C ASN A 511 44.54 51.37 7.88
N ASP A 512 45.43 51.19 8.86
CA ASP A 512 46.24 52.27 9.43
C ASP A 512 47.17 52.90 8.38
N SER A 513 47.89 52.07 7.61
CA SER A 513 48.83 52.54 6.58
C SER A 513 48.11 53.24 5.43
N ALA A 514 46.99 52.68 4.94
CA ALA A 514 46.20 53.26 3.88
C ALA A 514 45.56 54.59 4.29
N ALA A 515 45.05 54.70 5.53
CA ALA A 515 44.50 55.94 6.05
C ALA A 515 45.57 57.02 6.21
N LYS A 516 46.73 56.69 6.80
CA LYS A 516 47.87 57.60 6.92
C LYS A 516 48.39 58.05 5.55
N TYR A 517 48.50 57.13 4.59
CA TYR A 517 48.92 57.43 3.23
C TYR A 517 47.94 58.39 2.56
N ALA A 518 46.64 58.08 2.61
CA ALA A 518 45.61 58.92 2.00
C ALA A 518 45.58 60.32 2.62
N ALA A 519 45.68 60.44 3.95
CA ALA A 519 45.74 61.71 4.64
C ALA A 519 46.99 62.52 4.26
N LEU A 520 48.18 61.90 4.27
CA LEU A 520 49.43 62.57 3.92
C LEU A 520 49.46 63.00 2.45
N PHE A 521 48.98 62.14 1.54
CA PHE A 521 48.88 62.45 0.11
C PHE A 521 47.87 63.59 -0.15
N GLN A 522 46.70 63.56 0.50
CA GLN A 522 45.67 64.58 0.36
C GLN A 522 46.11 65.93 0.93
N GLN A 523 46.79 65.95 2.10
CA GLN A 523 47.35 67.17 2.68
C GLN A 523 48.38 67.84 1.77
N ASN A 524 49.03 67.05 0.89
CA ASN A 524 50.11 67.50 0.02
C ASN A 524 49.79 67.35 -1.48
N SER A 525 48.51 67.36 -1.88
CA SER A 525 48.16 66.99 -3.27
C SER A 525 48.75 67.93 -4.33
N GLY A 526 48.91 69.22 -4.04
CA GLY A 526 49.55 70.19 -4.92
C GLY A 526 51.05 69.91 -5.10
N MET A 527 51.74 69.48 -4.04
CA MET A 527 53.12 69.01 -4.12
C MET A 527 53.24 67.68 -4.86
N ALA A 528 52.32 66.75 -4.60
CA ALA A 528 52.28 65.46 -5.30
C ALA A 528 52.08 65.66 -6.81
N ASP A 529 51.15 66.52 -7.21
CA ASP A 529 50.87 66.87 -8.60
C ASP A 529 52.08 67.55 -9.27
N ARG A 530 52.69 68.54 -8.60
CA ARG A 530 53.85 69.30 -9.15
C ARG A 530 55.05 68.42 -9.48
N PHE A 531 55.31 67.40 -8.67
CA PHE A 531 56.48 66.52 -8.77
C PHE A 531 56.15 65.12 -9.31
N GLY A 532 54.92 64.91 -9.80
CA GLY A 532 54.51 63.64 -10.41
C GLY A 532 54.54 62.46 -9.43
N LEU A 533 54.24 62.69 -8.15
CA LEU A 533 54.09 61.62 -7.18
C LEU A 533 52.77 60.89 -7.44
N GLU A 534 52.85 59.70 -8.01
CA GLU A 534 51.67 58.87 -8.25
C GLU A 534 51.06 58.36 -6.94
N GLN A 535 49.72 58.34 -6.89
CA GLN A 535 49.01 57.74 -5.77
C GLN A 535 49.24 56.22 -5.75
N TYR A 536 49.86 55.73 -4.66
CA TYR A 536 50.08 54.30 -4.47
C TYR A 536 48.74 53.58 -4.29
N ARG A 537 48.52 52.56 -5.13
CA ARG A 537 47.34 51.70 -5.06
C ARG A 537 47.68 50.47 -4.23
N PHE A 538 47.07 50.33 -3.07
CA PHE A 538 47.22 49.14 -2.21
C PHE A 538 46.51 47.88 -2.78
N ALA A 539 46.36 47.77 -4.11
CA ALA A 539 45.62 46.69 -4.75
C ALA A 539 46.20 45.30 -4.45
N GLY A 540 47.53 45.20 -4.29
CA GLY A 540 48.20 43.97 -3.90
C GLY A 540 47.82 43.51 -2.49
N GLN A 541 47.83 44.43 -1.52
CA GLN A 541 47.45 44.17 -0.13
C GLN A 541 45.97 43.84 0.00
N VAL A 542 45.10 44.56 -0.71
CA VAL A 542 43.66 44.28 -0.77
C VAL A 542 43.40 42.88 -1.31
N ARG A 543 44.03 42.51 -2.44
CA ARG A 543 43.87 41.16 -3.02
C ARG A 543 44.32 40.07 -2.04
N GLN A 544 45.39 40.30 -1.29
CA GLN A 544 45.84 39.35 -0.26
C GLN A 544 44.83 39.20 0.87
N LEU A 545 44.27 40.31 1.38
CA LEU A 545 43.21 40.29 2.39
C LEU A 545 41.96 39.56 1.89
N GLU A 546 41.51 39.85 0.67
CA GLU A 546 40.37 39.19 0.05
C GLU A 546 40.62 37.67 -0.11
N THR A 547 41.80 37.28 -0.58
CA THR A 547 42.18 35.87 -0.74
C THR A 547 42.26 35.15 0.62
N ALA A 548 42.80 35.80 1.65
CA ALA A 548 42.91 35.24 2.98
C ALA A 548 41.52 35.10 3.66
N ARG A 549 40.65 36.11 3.50
CA ARG A 549 39.25 36.05 3.95
C ARG A 549 38.45 34.98 3.22
N ALA A 550 38.65 34.84 1.91
CA ALA A 550 38.03 33.75 1.14
C ALA A 550 38.52 32.40 1.67
N SER A 551 39.82 32.25 1.92
CA SER A 551 40.40 31.02 2.50
C SER A 551 39.84 30.71 3.90
N LEU A 552 39.59 31.72 4.74
CA LEU A 552 38.95 31.53 6.06
C LEU A 552 37.48 31.12 5.96
N ASN A 553 36.82 31.32 4.82
CA ASN A 553 35.41 30.94 4.59
C ASN A 553 35.26 29.67 3.73
N ASP A 554 36.34 29.19 3.12
CA ASP A 554 36.34 28.04 2.22
C ASP A 554 36.34 26.71 3.01
N GLU A 555 35.34 25.86 2.79
CA GLU A 555 35.24 24.53 3.45
C GLU A 555 36.39 23.56 3.10
N TYR A 556 37.13 23.82 2.02
CA TYR A 556 38.28 23.01 1.60
C TYR A 556 39.60 23.53 2.16
N CYS A 557 39.62 24.75 2.72
CA CYS A 557 40.80 25.27 3.37
C CYS A 557 40.93 24.66 4.77
N THR A 558 42.03 23.95 5.03
CA THR A 558 42.27 23.26 6.31
C THR A 558 42.36 24.17 7.53
N LEU A 559 42.46 25.49 7.30
CA LEU A 559 42.53 26.53 8.31
C LEU A 559 41.19 27.28 8.49
N SER A 560 40.12 26.85 7.82
CA SER A 560 38.81 27.49 7.94
C SER A 560 37.97 26.87 9.07
N PRO A 561 37.11 27.65 9.74
CA PRO A 561 36.11 27.12 10.67
C PRO A 561 35.15 26.12 10.01
N ALA A 562 34.85 26.29 8.71
CA ALA A 562 33.98 25.39 7.95
C ALA A 562 34.60 24.00 7.80
N PHE A 563 35.88 23.92 7.42
CA PHE A 563 36.63 22.66 7.35
C PHE A 563 36.65 21.96 8.71
N ILE A 564 36.99 22.69 9.78
CA ILE A 564 37.04 22.16 11.15
C ILE A 564 35.66 21.65 11.58
N GLY A 565 34.59 22.40 11.29
CA GLY A 565 33.21 22.00 11.54
C GLY A 565 32.85 20.68 10.84
N LYS A 566 33.20 20.53 9.56
CA LYS A 566 33.00 19.29 8.79
C LYS A 566 33.75 18.11 9.41
N ARG A 567 35.01 18.28 9.82
CA ARG A 567 35.79 17.22 10.48
C ARG A 567 35.25 16.84 11.85
N ARG A 568 34.76 17.81 12.63
CA ARG A 568 34.06 17.55 13.89
C ARG A 568 32.79 16.73 13.67
N SER A 569 31.99 17.08 12.65
CA SER A 569 30.80 16.32 12.27
C SER A 569 31.14 14.88 11.87
N ARG A 570 32.17 14.68 11.03
CA ARG A 570 32.67 13.34 10.66
C ARG A 570 33.19 12.53 11.84
N GLY A 571 33.90 13.16 12.78
CA GLY A 571 34.29 12.53 14.04
C GLY A 571 33.07 12.04 14.83
N GLY A 572 32.03 12.87 14.96
CA GLY A 572 30.76 12.49 15.58
C GLY A 572 30.05 11.35 14.86
N LEU A 573 30.03 11.35 13.53
CA LEU A 573 29.46 10.26 12.72
C LEU A 573 30.23 8.96 12.92
N ALA A 574 31.57 8.99 12.90
CA ALA A 574 32.39 7.81 13.18
C ALA A 574 32.12 7.23 14.59
N ARG A 575 31.93 8.07 15.60
CA ARG A 575 31.54 7.64 16.96
C ARG A 575 30.15 7.03 17.01
N LYS A 576 29.19 7.57 16.25
CA LYS A 576 27.84 7.00 16.12
C LYS A 576 27.89 5.59 15.50
N GLU A 577 28.63 5.42 14.41
CA GLU A 577 28.84 4.12 13.76
C GLU A 577 29.54 3.13 14.71
N GLN A 578 30.57 3.57 15.43
CA GLN A 578 31.24 2.78 16.47
C GLN A 578 30.26 2.31 17.56
N ALA A 579 29.39 3.19 18.06
CA ALA A 579 28.42 2.85 19.11
C ALA A 579 27.38 1.83 18.61
N ALA A 580 26.93 1.96 17.36
CA ALA A 580 26.01 1.01 16.75
C ALA A 580 26.66 -0.38 16.56
N TRP A 581 27.93 -0.40 16.17
CA TRP A 581 28.72 -1.64 16.16
C TRP A 581 28.86 -2.25 17.56
N ASN A 582 29.18 -1.46 18.59
CA ASN A 582 29.25 -1.94 19.98
C ASN A 582 27.96 -2.65 20.42
N ALA A 583 26.82 -2.01 20.16
CA ALA A 583 25.52 -2.57 20.51
C ALA A 583 25.25 -3.89 19.78
N SER A 584 25.52 -3.95 18.47
CA SER A 584 25.28 -5.17 17.68
C SER A 584 26.23 -6.30 18.07
N ILE A 585 27.51 -6.02 18.30
CA ILE A 585 28.49 -7.02 18.75
C ILE A 585 28.06 -7.61 20.09
N ALA A 586 27.71 -6.77 21.06
CA ALA A 586 27.28 -7.24 22.38
C ALA A 586 26.02 -8.12 22.31
N LEU A 587 25.05 -7.76 21.47
CA LEU A 587 23.84 -8.57 21.27
C LEU A 587 24.12 -9.89 20.55
N ASN A 588 25.02 -9.92 19.56
CA ASN A 588 25.45 -11.17 18.91
C ASN A 588 26.19 -12.08 19.90
N GLU A 589 27.14 -11.55 20.67
CA GLU A 589 27.87 -12.33 21.71
C GLU A 589 26.91 -12.90 22.76
N LYS A 590 25.94 -12.10 23.20
CA LYS A 590 24.88 -12.54 24.11
C LYS A 590 24.03 -13.65 23.48
N PHE A 591 23.55 -13.46 22.25
CA PHE A 591 22.74 -14.46 21.54
C PHE A 591 23.48 -15.79 21.39
N ILE A 592 24.74 -15.75 20.95
CA ILE A 592 25.56 -16.96 20.81
C ILE A 592 25.71 -17.66 22.16
N THR A 593 25.97 -16.90 23.23
CA THR A 593 26.11 -17.45 24.59
C THR A 593 24.82 -18.10 25.08
N ASP A 594 23.69 -17.42 24.93
CA ASP A 594 22.40 -17.88 25.44
C ASP A 594 21.84 -19.08 24.68
N PHE A 595 22.03 -19.11 23.35
CA PHE A 595 21.41 -20.12 22.49
C PHE A 595 22.33 -21.29 22.12
N THR A 596 23.63 -21.22 22.43
CA THR A 596 24.53 -22.39 22.27
C THR A 596 24.07 -23.59 23.12
N PRO A 597 23.73 -23.44 24.42
CA PRO A 597 23.14 -24.52 25.20
C PRO A 597 21.78 -24.98 24.64
N ALA A 598 20.97 -24.03 24.16
CA ALA A 598 19.65 -24.31 23.59
C ALA A 598 19.74 -25.17 22.32
N ARG A 599 20.81 -25.05 21.52
CA ARG A 599 21.10 -25.95 20.40
C ARG A 599 21.22 -27.40 20.86
N GLU A 600 21.97 -27.66 21.94
CA GLU A 600 22.15 -29.02 22.44
C GLU A 600 20.88 -29.56 23.11
N GLU A 601 20.10 -28.70 23.78
CA GLU A 601 18.76 -29.04 24.26
C GLU A 601 17.81 -29.38 23.10
N MET A 602 17.88 -28.60 22.01
CA MET A 602 17.20 -28.85 20.73
C MET A 602 17.78 -30.03 19.95
N LYS A 603 18.83 -30.71 20.41
CA LYS A 603 19.17 -32.06 19.92
C LYS A 603 18.57 -33.13 20.81
N LYS A 604 18.66 -32.96 22.15
CA LYS A 604 18.13 -33.90 23.14
C LYS A 604 16.62 -34.09 23.02
N LEU A 605 15.87 -33.01 22.82
CA LEU A 605 14.41 -33.08 22.69
C LEU A 605 13.96 -33.90 21.44
N ALA A 606 14.86 -34.17 20.48
CA ALA A 606 14.60 -34.90 19.23
C ALA A 606 14.86 -36.40 19.38
N VAL A 607 15.31 -36.84 20.56
CA VAL A 607 15.59 -38.24 20.84
C VAL A 607 14.67 -38.70 21.96
N TRP A 608 14.03 -39.85 21.74
CA TRP A 608 13.28 -40.57 22.75
C TRP A 608 14.07 -41.80 23.20
N THR A 609 14.38 -41.89 24.49
CA THR A 609 15.00 -43.07 25.10
C THR A 609 13.90 -43.97 25.65
N GLY A 610 13.20 -44.65 24.75
CA GLY A 610 12.14 -45.58 25.12
C GLY A 610 12.67 -46.93 25.61
N PRO A 611 11.78 -47.88 25.96
CA PRO A 611 12.13 -49.23 26.39
C PRO A 611 12.98 -50.01 25.35
N LYS A 612 12.91 -49.62 24.08
CA LYS A 612 13.66 -50.21 22.97
C LYS A 612 14.97 -49.46 22.63
N GLY A 613 15.38 -48.50 23.47
CA GLY A 613 16.58 -47.69 23.27
C GLY A 613 16.32 -46.31 22.65
N PRO A 614 17.38 -45.53 22.39
CA PRO A 614 17.27 -44.19 21.81
C PRO A 614 16.80 -44.26 20.35
N MET A 615 15.71 -43.56 20.04
CA MET A 615 15.16 -43.40 18.70
C MET A 615 15.01 -41.91 18.38
N GLN A 616 15.34 -41.51 17.15
CA GLN A 616 15.06 -40.15 16.69
C GLN A 616 13.54 -39.96 16.50
N LEU A 617 12.99 -38.88 17.02
CA LEU A 617 11.58 -38.47 16.85
C LEU A 617 11.39 -37.81 15.48
N SER A 618 11.69 -38.56 14.43
CA SER A 618 11.38 -38.18 13.05
C SER A 618 9.94 -38.58 12.71
N GLN A 619 9.36 -37.93 11.70
CA GLN A 619 8.05 -38.31 11.17
C GLN A 619 7.96 -39.80 10.84
N LYS A 620 8.95 -40.31 10.08
CA LYS A 620 9.00 -41.72 9.69
C LYS A 620 9.00 -42.66 10.89
N ASN A 621 9.80 -42.37 11.91
CA ASN A 621 9.88 -43.23 13.10
C ASN A 621 8.60 -43.16 13.95
N LEU A 622 7.93 -42.01 13.98
CA LEU A 622 6.64 -41.85 14.65
C LEU A 622 5.51 -42.56 13.90
N GLU A 623 5.52 -42.52 12.56
CA GLU A 623 4.64 -43.31 11.71
C GLU A 623 4.84 -44.81 11.94
N GLU A 624 6.10 -45.27 11.93
CA GLU A 624 6.44 -46.68 12.22
C GLU A 624 6.01 -47.08 13.63
N TYR A 625 6.20 -46.20 14.63
CA TYR A 625 5.73 -46.45 16.00
C TYR A 625 4.20 -46.52 16.07
N TYR A 626 3.50 -45.59 15.43
CA TYR A 626 2.03 -45.57 15.37
C TYR A 626 1.51 -46.84 14.70
N ASP A 627 1.99 -47.16 13.50
CA ASP A 627 1.57 -48.35 12.74
C ASP A 627 1.83 -49.63 13.53
N ALA A 628 2.99 -49.76 14.17
CA ALA A 628 3.38 -50.98 14.86
C ALA A 628 2.79 -51.16 16.27
N ASN A 629 2.41 -50.08 16.97
CA ASN A 629 2.05 -50.16 18.39
C ASN A 629 0.65 -49.61 18.72
N LEU A 630 0.07 -48.76 17.87
CA LEU A 630 -1.15 -48.02 18.19
C LEU A 630 -2.26 -48.19 17.15
N LYS A 631 -1.95 -48.29 15.85
CA LYS A 631 -2.95 -48.28 14.77
C LYS A 631 -4.00 -49.37 14.88
N GLU A 632 -3.59 -50.62 15.06
CA GLU A 632 -4.52 -51.74 15.22
C GLU A 632 -5.47 -51.50 16.39
N PHE A 633 -4.95 -50.96 17.47
CA PHE A 633 -5.70 -50.75 18.68
C PHE A 633 -6.58 -49.47 18.64
N MET A 634 -6.10 -48.42 17.98
CA MET A 634 -6.76 -47.11 17.96
C MET A 634 -7.79 -46.98 16.85
N VAL A 635 -7.42 -47.36 15.63
CA VAL A 635 -8.28 -47.24 14.44
C VAL A 635 -9.16 -48.47 14.31
N ASN A 636 -8.58 -49.66 14.44
CA ASN A 636 -9.35 -50.88 14.20
C ASN A 636 -10.10 -51.35 15.43
N PHE A 637 -9.65 -51.08 16.66
CA PHE A 637 -10.35 -51.51 17.87
C PHE A 637 -11.18 -50.39 18.54
N LEU A 638 -10.56 -49.31 19.04
CA LEU A 638 -11.27 -48.31 19.85
C LEU A 638 -12.44 -47.65 19.12
N GLN A 639 -12.28 -47.33 17.82
CA GLN A 639 -13.35 -46.72 17.03
C GLN A 639 -14.60 -47.60 16.96
N GLY A 640 -14.44 -48.90 16.64
CA GLY A 640 -15.56 -49.83 16.63
C GLY A 640 -16.13 -50.07 18.02
N ALA A 641 -15.29 -50.12 19.05
CA ALA A 641 -15.75 -50.26 20.43
C ALA A 641 -16.61 -49.07 20.88
N LEU A 642 -16.17 -47.85 20.57
CA LEU A 642 -16.96 -46.63 20.82
C LEU A 642 -18.27 -46.67 20.04
N ILE A 643 -18.27 -47.00 18.75
CA ILE A 643 -19.49 -47.10 17.92
C ILE A 643 -20.48 -48.10 18.51
N LEU A 644 -20.02 -49.30 18.87
CA LEU A 644 -20.87 -50.37 19.38
C LEU A 644 -21.43 -50.06 20.76
N LEU A 645 -20.61 -49.51 21.66
CA LEU A 645 -21.01 -49.13 23.01
C LEU A 645 -21.78 -47.80 23.08
N ASP A 646 -22.02 -47.13 21.95
CA ASP A 646 -22.89 -45.96 21.90
C ASP A 646 -24.36 -46.38 22.08
N GLU A 647 -25.04 -45.72 23.00
CA GLU A 647 -26.47 -45.92 23.23
C GLU A 647 -27.32 -45.50 22.04
N ASN A 648 -26.84 -44.51 21.26
CA ASN A 648 -27.58 -43.93 20.14
C ASN A 648 -27.41 -44.70 18.83
N THR A 649 -26.33 -45.48 18.68
CA THR A 649 -26.17 -46.39 17.53
C THR A 649 -27.33 -47.39 17.52
N ARG A 650 -27.88 -47.80 16.38
CA ARG A 650 -28.98 -48.76 16.29
C ARG A 650 -28.54 -49.97 15.45
N GLY A 651 -28.51 -51.16 16.03
CA GLY A 651 -28.11 -52.41 15.34
C GLY A 651 -29.22 -53.06 14.50
N GLN A 652 -30.16 -52.28 13.95
CA GLN A 652 -31.56 -52.63 13.63
C GLN A 652 -31.90 -54.07 13.16
N PHE A 653 -32.98 -54.61 13.74
CA PHE A 653 -33.76 -55.78 13.29
C PHE A 653 -35.29 -55.55 13.36
N MET A 654 -35.77 -54.29 13.35
CA MET A 654 -37.20 -54.02 13.19
C MET A 654 -37.50 -53.91 11.69
N THR A 655 -38.32 -54.83 11.20
CA THR A 655 -38.60 -55.10 9.78
C THR A 655 -38.84 -53.83 8.97
N GLY A 656 -37.98 -53.55 7.99
CA GLY A 656 -38.23 -52.56 6.92
C GLY A 656 -37.39 -51.28 6.91
N GLN A 657 -36.38 -51.10 7.78
CA GLN A 657 -35.50 -49.92 7.75
C GLN A 657 -34.05 -50.25 7.35
N PRO A 658 -33.34 -49.34 6.64
CA PRO A 658 -31.97 -49.55 6.18
C PRO A 658 -30.98 -49.62 7.36
N GLN A 659 -30.05 -50.58 7.31
CA GLN A 659 -29.03 -50.77 8.35
C GLN A 659 -28.18 -49.51 8.51
N GLU A 660 -27.97 -49.07 9.76
CA GLU A 660 -27.11 -47.93 10.05
C GLU A 660 -25.65 -48.28 9.69
N THR A 661 -25.07 -47.51 8.77
CA THR A 661 -23.64 -47.61 8.43
C THR A 661 -22.84 -46.55 9.18
N LYS A 662 -21.72 -46.94 9.78
CA LYS A 662 -20.81 -46.05 10.49
C LYS A 662 -19.42 -46.08 9.83
N PRO A 663 -18.69 -44.95 9.84
CA PRO A 663 -17.30 -44.95 9.42
C PRO A 663 -16.48 -45.83 10.37
N PHE A 664 -15.77 -46.82 9.84
CA PHE A 664 -14.94 -47.77 10.57
C PHE A 664 -13.73 -48.19 9.74
N GLY A 665 -12.52 -47.92 10.23
CA GLY A 665 -11.30 -48.05 9.43
C GLY A 665 -11.34 -47.12 8.22
N THR A 666 -10.96 -47.61 7.04
CA THR A 666 -10.90 -46.83 5.79
C THR A 666 -12.24 -46.76 5.02
N GLY A 667 -13.35 -47.25 5.57
CA GLY A 667 -14.64 -47.30 4.87
C GLY A 667 -15.85 -47.19 5.79
N TYR A 668 -17.05 -47.33 5.22
CA TYR A 668 -18.29 -47.44 5.97
C TYR A 668 -18.63 -48.91 6.15
N LYS A 669 -18.88 -49.33 7.40
CA LYS A 669 -19.38 -50.67 7.72
C LYS A 669 -20.73 -50.55 8.40
N THR A 670 -21.60 -51.53 8.19
CA THR A 670 -22.83 -51.69 8.97
C THR A 670 -22.46 -51.96 10.43
N VAL A 671 -23.31 -51.54 11.37
CA VAL A 671 -23.11 -51.81 12.81
C VAL A 671 -22.91 -53.31 13.09
N MET A 672 -23.56 -54.18 12.33
CA MET A 672 -23.42 -55.64 12.44
C MET A 672 -22.06 -56.16 11.97
N GLU A 673 -21.54 -55.66 10.85
CA GLU A 673 -20.19 -56.01 10.38
C GLU A 673 -19.09 -55.56 11.36
N ILE A 674 -19.34 -54.49 12.12
CA ILE A 674 -18.45 -54.09 13.21
C ILE A 674 -18.59 -55.09 14.36
N ALA A 675 -19.82 -55.40 14.81
CA ALA A 675 -20.11 -56.30 15.94
C ALA A 675 -19.61 -57.75 15.76
N ASP A 676 -19.53 -58.25 14.52
CA ASP A 676 -19.04 -59.60 14.21
C ASP A 676 -17.51 -59.76 14.40
N THR A 677 -16.80 -58.66 14.68
CA THR A 677 -15.37 -58.72 15.01
C THR A 677 -15.18 -59.34 16.40
N ALA A 678 -14.40 -60.41 16.49
CA ALA A 678 -14.20 -61.17 17.73
C ALA A 678 -13.78 -60.29 18.93
N SER A 679 -13.03 -59.22 18.70
CA SER A 679 -12.59 -58.29 19.74
C SER A 679 -13.74 -57.55 20.45
N TYR A 680 -14.95 -57.51 19.87
CA TYR A 680 -16.14 -56.87 20.44
C TYR A 680 -17.21 -57.87 20.87
N ALA A 681 -16.91 -59.17 20.87
CA ALA A 681 -17.94 -60.18 21.01
C ALA A 681 -18.61 -60.13 22.39
N SER A 682 -17.93 -59.60 23.41
CA SER A 682 -18.41 -59.57 24.79
C SER A 682 -17.80 -58.45 25.65
N LEU A 683 -18.49 -58.12 26.74
CA LEU A 683 -18.05 -57.14 27.72
C LEU A 683 -16.73 -57.51 28.43
N PRO A 684 -16.44 -58.78 28.75
CA PRO A 684 -15.12 -59.21 29.23
C PRO A 684 -13.97 -58.90 28.26
N GLU A 685 -14.19 -59.03 26.94
CA GLU A 685 -13.17 -58.68 25.94
C GLU A 685 -12.94 -57.16 25.89
N HIS A 686 -14.01 -56.36 25.99
CA HIS A 686 -13.90 -54.90 26.13
C HIS A 686 -13.09 -54.49 27.37
N ASN A 687 -13.32 -55.14 28.51
CA ASN A 687 -12.57 -54.91 29.75
C ASN A 687 -11.10 -55.33 29.65
N ALA A 688 -10.79 -56.47 29.03
CA ALA A 688 -9.41 -56.89 28.78
C ALA A 688 -8.65 -55.88 27.91
N LYS A 689 -9.31 -55.35 26.88
CA LYS A 689 -8.76 -54.32 25.99
C LYS A 689 -8.63 -52.95 26.67
N LEU A 690 -9.44 -52.66 27.69
CA LEU A 690 -9.30 -51.43 28.48
C LEU A 690 -7.96 -51.35 29.23
N GLU A 691 -7.49 -52.46 29.81
CA GLU A 691 -6.17 -52.52 30.47
C GLU A 691 -5.01 -52.40 29.49
N GLU A 692 -5.16 -52.99 28.30
CA GLU A 692 -4.21 -52.80 27.20
C GLU A 692 -4.14 -51.31 26.80
N PHE A 693 -5.29 -50.61 26.77
CA PHE A 693 -5.35 -49.17 26.52
C PHE A 693 -4.58 -48.36 27.55
N ARG A 694 -4.79 -48.64 28.84
CA ARG A 694 -4.10 -47.91 29.92
C ARG A 694 -2.58 -48.00 29.79
N LYS A 695 -2.05 -49.17 29.42
CA LYS A 695 -0.61 -49.36 29.17
C LYS A 695 -0.12 -48.53 27.99
N LYS A 696 -0.84 -48.55 26.86
CA LYS A 696 -0.50 -47.74 25.68
C LYS A 696 -0.61 -46.24 25.92
N LEU A 697 -1.58 -45.81 26.71
CA LEU A 697 -1.75 -44.43 27.12
C LEU A 697 -0.61 -43.96 28.04
N ALA A 698 -0.12 -44.82 28.94
CA ALA A 698 1.08 -44.52 29.74
C ALA A 698 2.34 -44.42 28.88
N GLU A 699 2.54 -45.32 27.90
CA GLU A 699 3.65 -45.23 26.93
C GLU A 699 3.61 -43.91 26.14
N LEU A 700 2.41 -43.47 25.70
CA LEU A 700 2.20 -42.18 25.04
C LEU A 700 2.47 -40.98 25.95
N LYS A 701 2.14 -41.10 27.24
CA LYS A 701 2.43 -40.06 28.25
C LYS A 701 3.94 -39.88 28.42
N ASP A 702 4.67 -40.99 28.48
CA ASP A 702 6.12 -41.01 28.67
C ASP A 702 6.88 -40.48 27.44
N LEU A 703 6.28 -40.55 26.25
CA LEU A 703 6.80 -39.91 25.04
C LEU A 703 6.83 -38.37 25.18
N ASP A 704 5.89 -37.78 25.94
CA ASP A 704 5.77 -36.34 26.20
C ASP A 704 5.89 -35.47 24.93
N LEU A 705 5.21 -35.87 23.84
CA LEU A 705 5.33 -35.18 22.55
C LEU A 705 4.86 -33.72 22.65
N GLU A 706 3.78 -33.47 23.38
CA GLU A 706 3.23 -32.13 23.62
C GLU A 706 4.19 -31.26 24.44
N GLY A 707 4.74 -31.77 25.55
CA GLY A 707 5.70 -31.03 26.37
C GLY A 707 7.02 -30.78 25.65
N ARG A 708 7.50 -31.73 24.83
CA ARG A 708 8.69 -31.55 23.98
C ARG A 708 8.45 -30.52 22.88
N ALA A 709 7.30 -30.54 22.22
CA ALA A 709 6.92 -29.56 21.21
C ALA A 709 6.80 -28.15 21.81
N ALA A 710 6.16 -28.03 22.99
CA ALA A 710 6.05 -26.77 23.71
C ALA A 710 7.42 -26.20 24.11
N ARG A 711 8.33 -27.03 24.65
CA ARG A 711 9.71 -26.61 24.97
C ARG A 711 10.48 -26.17 23.71
N ALA A 712 10.36 -26.91 22.60
CA ALA A 712 10.99 -26.54 21.34
C ALA A 712 10.47 -25.20 20.80
N ALA A 713 9.14 -24.98 20.85
CA ALA A 713 8.51 -23.73 20.45
C ALA A 713 8.93 -22.55 21.35
N ALA A 714 9.08 -22.78 22.67
CA ALA A 714 9.57 -21.77 23.60
C ALA A 714 11.03 -21.38 23.30
N ILE A 715 11.90 -22.34 23.00
CA ILE A 715 13.29 -22.08 22.56
C ILE A 715 13.30 -21.25 21.27
N GLN A 716 12.51 -21.65 20.27
CA GLN A 716 12.44 -20.94 18.98
C GLN A 716 11.90 -19.52 19.15
N SER A 717 10.82 -19.33 19.91
CA SER A 717 10.23 -18.01 20.19
C SER A 717 11.19 -17.10 20.95
N GLY A 718 11.87 -17.62 21.98
CA GLY A 718 12.91 -16.87 22.70
C GLY A 718 14.06 -16.45 21.78
N MET A 719 14.48 -17.34 20.89
CA MET A 719 15.52 -17.07 19.89
C MET A 719 15.09 -15.99 18.90
N GLU A 720 13.89 -16.09 18.34
CA GLU A 720 13.35 -15.09 17.40
C GLU A 720 13.22 -13.70 18.05
N ALA A 721 12.78 -13.64 19.31
CA ALA A 721 12.66 -12.39 20.06
C ALA A 721 14.01 -11.72 20.33
N ASP A 722 15.07 -12.48 20.60
CA ASP A 722 16.43 -11.93 20.78
C ASP A 722 17.11 -11.60 19.45
N LEU A 723 16.89 -12.41 18.41
CA LEU A 723 17.40 -12.14 17.06
C LEU A 723 16.83 -10.84 16.49
N ALA A 724 15.56 -10.53 16.76
CA ALA A 724 14.92 -9.29 16.32
C ALA A 724 15.54 -8.00 16.91
N LYS A 725 16.29 -8.12 18.01
CA LYS A 725 17.01 -6.98 18.64
C LYS A 725 18.35 -6.71 17.98
N ILE A 726 18.89 -7.68 17.23
CA ILE A 726 20.21 -7.59 16.59
C ILE A 726 20.09 -6.80 15.28
N GLY A 727 20.62 -5.57 15.27
CA GLY A 727 20.57 -4.70 14.09
C GLY A 727 21.45 -5.17 12.92
N VAL A 728 22.59 -5.78 13.20
CA VAL A 728 23.46 -6.45 12.21
C VAL A 728 23.85 -7.81 12.77
N ARG A 729 23.51 -8.88 12.06
CA ARG A 729 23.80 -10.25 12.49
C ARG A 729 25.24 -10.61 12.13
N SER A 730 25.89 -11.37 13.00
CA SER A 730 27.17 -11.98 12.68
C SER A 730 26.95 -13.30 11.94
N ALA A 731 27.93 -13.75 11.16
CA ALA A 731 27.89 -15.04 10.50
C ALA A 731 27.64 -16.20 11.48
N GLU A 732 28.27 -16.15 12.66
CA GLU A 732 28.14 -17.16 13.72
C GLU A 732 26.71 -17.21 14.29
N THR A 733 26.09 -16.05 14.54
CA THR A 733 24.67 -15.94 14.92
C THR A 733 23.77 -16.55 13.84
N GLY A 734 24.05 -16.25 12.57
CA GLY A 734 23.30 -16.80 11.43
C GLY A 734 23.40 -18.32 11.34
N VAL A 735 24.61 -18.88 11.52
CA VAL A 735 24.83 -20.34 11.56
C VAL A 735 24.09 -20.97 12.74
N LEU A 736 24.21 -20.42 13.95
CA LEU A 736 23.53 -20.95 15.13
C LEU A 736 22.01 -20.93 14.97
N TYR A 737 21.45 -19.84 14.44
CA TYR A 737 20.03 -19.73 14.12
C TYR A 737 19.60 -20.78 13.09
N ALA A 738 20.36 -20.96 12.01
CA ALA A 738 20.09 -21.96 10.98
C ALA A 738 20.18 -23.39 11.54
N GLU A 739 21.14 -23.69 12.42
CA GLU A 739 21.25 -24.99 13.09
C GLU A 739 20.04 -25.27 13.99
N ILE A 740 19.66 -24.32 14.85
CA ILE A 740 18.50 -24.46 15.74
C ILE A 740 17.21 -24.60 14.92
N ASN A 741 17.05 -23.82 13.85
CA ASN A 741 15.91 -23.93 12.96
C ASN A 741 15.91 -25.22 12.14
N ALA A 742 17.06 -25.75 11.73
CA ALA A 742 17.13 -27.04 11.07
C ALA A 742 16.71 -28.17 12.03
N GLU A 743 17.13 -28.10 13.30
CA GLU A 743 16.67 -29.02 14.35
C GLU A 743 15.18 -28.83 14.68
N ALA A 744 14.67 -27.59 14.65
CA ALA A 744 13.25 -27.31 14.79
C ALA A 744 12.43 -27.78 13.58
N ALA A 745 12.95 -27.65 12.36
CA ALA A 745 12.28 -28.06 11.12
C ALA A 745 12.18 -29.58 11.01
N LYS A 746 13.21 -30.32 11.44
CA LYS A 746 13.13 -31.78 11.66
C LYS A 746 11.97 -32.17 12.58
N ARG A 747 11.45 -31.21 13.37
CA ARG A 747 10.37 -31.36 14.35
C ARG A 747 9.10 -30.57 14.04
N GLY A 748 9.07 -29.70 13.04
CA GLY A 748 7.83 -29.02 12.60
C GLY A 748 6.76 -30.03 12.16
N ASN A 749 7.18 -31.27 11.87
CA ASN A 749 6.30 -32.41 11.66
C ASN A 749 5.71 -32.99 12.96
N LEU A 750 6.24 -32.69 14.16
CA LEU A 750 5.68 -33.13 15.45
C LEU A 750 4.36 -32.44 15.77
N THR A 751 4.25 -31.13 15.53
CA THR A 751 2.98 -30.39 15.70
C THR A 751 1.94 -30.81 14.68
N GLY A 752 2.35 -31.16 13.45
CA GLY A 752 1.47 -31.77 12.45
C GLY A 752 0.86 -33.11 12.93
N TYR A 753 1.61 -33.89 13.70
CA TYR A 753 1.16 -35.13 14.34
C TYR A 753 0.40 -34.91 15.67
N CYS A 754 0.35 -33.69 16.21
CA CYS A 754 -0.50 -33.35 17.36
C CYS A 754 -1.82 -32.68 16.94
N ASN A 755 -1.83 -31.94 15.82
CA ASN A 755 -2.95 -31.08 15.41
C ASN A 755 -3.79 -31.57 14.22
N ALA A 756 -3.64 -32.83 13.78
CA ALA A 756 -4.49 -33.39 12.73
C ALA A 756 -5.94 -33.59 13.23
N TYR A 757 -6.71 -32.51 13.24
CA TYR A 757 -8.16 -32.53 13.37
C TYR A 757 -8.77 -32.83 12.01
N SER A 758 -9.33 -34.04 11.91
CA SER A 758 -10.46 -34.50 11.06
C SER A 758 -10.50 -34.06 9.59
N VAL A 759 -10.75 -34.99 8.66
CA VAL A 759 -12.13 -35.25 8.20
C VAL A 759 -12.17 -36.52 7.36
N ASN A 760 -11.13 -36.96 6.61
CA ASN A 760 -11.35 -38.14 5.75
C ASN A 760 -10.28 -39.25 5.59
N THR A 761 -8.97 -39.12 5.87
CA THR A 761 -8.04 -40.31 5.76
C THR A 761 -6.67 -40.21 6.49
N GLY A 762 -6.46 -39.35 7.52
CA GLY A 762 -5.11 -39.03 8.08
C GLY A 762 -4.93 -39.24 9.60
N ASP A 763 -4.98 -40.49 10.07
CA ASP A 763 -5.32 -40.87 11.46
C ASP A 763 -4.20 -40.93 12.52
N ALA A 764 -3.01 -40.38 12.29
CA ALA A 764 -1.90 -40.52 13.24
C ALA A 764 -1.73 -39.33 14.21
N CYS A 765 -2.82 -38.79 14.77
CA CYS A 765 -2.65 -37.84 15.87
C CYS A 765 -2.12 -38.60 17.09
N LEU A 766 -0.92 -38.28 17.61
CA LEU A 766 -0.27 -38.94 18.75
C LEU A 766 -0.44 -38.18 20.08
N ALA A 767 -1.33 -37.18 20.13
CA ALA A 767 -1.56 -36.31 21.28
C ALA A 767 -2.19 -37.05 22.47
N TYR A 768 -1.44 -37.17 23.58
CA TYR A 768 -1.87 -37.88 24.80
C TYR A 768 -3.26 -37.41 25.27
N ALA A 769 -3.51 -36.09 25.27
CA ALA A 769 -4.77 -35.54 25.76
C ALA A 769 -6.00 -36.07 24.97
N ILE A 770 -5.87 -36.21 23.65
CA ILE A 770 -6.94 -36.72 22.78
C ILE A 770 -7.19 -38.21 23.05
N PHE A 771 -6.13 -39.00 23.25
CA PHE A 771 -6.29 -40.41 23.60
C PHE A 771 -6.85 -40.62 25.00
N ASP A 772 -6.44 -39.80 25.98
CA ASP A 772 -6.96 -39.85 27.35
C ASP A 772 -8.47 -39.55 27.38
N GLU A 773 -8.94 -38.59 26.57
CA GLU A 773 -10.37 -38.29 26.43
C GLU A 773 -11.15 -39.45 25.80
N LYS A 774 -10.66 -40.01 24.68
CA LYS A 774 -11.29 -41.17 24.04
C LYS A 774 -11.28 -42.40 24.95
N PHE A 775 -10.21 -42.60 25.72
CA PHE A 775 -10.09 -43.64 26.72
C PHE A 775 -11.13 -43.51 27.84
N LYS A 776 -11.24 -42.32 28.44
CA LYS A 776 -12.26 -42.01 29.46
C LYS A 776 -13.67 -42.25 28.94
N THR A 777 -13.93 -41.88 27.68
CA THR A 777 -15.20 -42.13 27.01
C THR A 777 -15.47 -43.62 26.85
N TYR A 778 -14.47 -44.38 26.41
CA TYR A 778 -14.58 -45.83 26.26
C TYR A 778 -14.80 -46.54 27.61
N GLU A 779 -14.04 -46.18 28.64
CA GLU A 779 -14.22 -46.67 30.01
C GLU A 779 -15.63 -46.38 30.54
N ALA A 780 -16.13 -45.16 30.36
CA ALA A 780 -17.48 -44.79 30.78
C ALA A 780 -18.57 -45.60 30.07
N ARG A 781 -18.39 -45.85 28.76
CA ARG A 781 -19.33 -46.65 27.96
C ARG A 781 -19.32 -48.13 28.35
N ILE A 782 -18.17 -48.71 28.69
CA ILE A 782 -18.09 -50.07 29.26
C ILE A 782 -18.87 -50.16 30.57
N ARG A 783 -18.64 -49.23 31.52
CA ARG A 783 -19.36 -49.23 32.81
C ARG A 783 -20.88 -49.13 32.64
N LYS A 784 -21.32 -48.36 31.63
CA LYS A 784 -22.74 -48.25 31.27
C LYS A 784 -23.29 -49.55 30.68
N ALA A 785 -22.52 -50.24 29.84
CA ALA A 785 -22.87 -51.57 29.32
C ALA A 785 -22.97 -52.63 30.44
N GLU A 786 -22.09 -52.58 31.45
CA GLU A 786 -22.16 -53.45 32.64
C GLU A 786 -23.46 -53.24 33.42
N GLU A 787 -23.88 -51.97 33.58
CA GLU A 787 -25.15 -51.63 34.21
C GLU A 787 -26.35 -52.19 33.41
N TYR A 788 -26.29 -52.14 32.08
CA TYR A 788 -27.32 -52.70 31.21
C TYR A 788 -27.39 -54.22 31.26
N GLU A 789 -26.26 -54.93 31.33
CA GLU A 789 -26.26 -56.38 31.53
C GLU A 789 -26.94 -56.77 32.85
N LYS A 790 -26.68 -56.00 33.92
CA LYS A 790 -27.35 -56.22 35.21
C LYS A 790 -28.86 -56.04 35.12
N LYS A 791 -29.33 -54.95 34.49
CA LYS A 791 -30.77 -54.67 34.29
C LYS A 791 -31.46 -55.72 33.41
N ALA A 792 -30.78 -56.19 32.37
CA ALA A 792 -31.29 -57.25 31.51
C ALA A 792 -31.47 -58.58 32.27
N LEU A 793 -30.48 -58.94 33.09
CA LEU A 793 -30.56 -60.14 33.92
C LEU A 793 -31.74 -60.09 34.90
N GLU A 794 -31.95 -58.93 35.55
CA GLU A 794 -33.09 -58.68 36.43
C GLU A 794 -34.44 -58.82 35.68
N ALA A 795 -34.54 -58.27 34.47
CA ALA A 795 -35.74 -58.37 33.64
C ALA A 795 -36.03 -59.82 33.20
N CYS A 796 -35.02 -60.59 32.80
CA CYS A 796 -35.22 -61.99 32.41
C CYS A 796 -35.68 -62.84 33.61
N ASN A 797 -35.07 -62.66 34.79
CA ASN A 797 -35.52 -63.32 36.00
C ASN A 797 -36.97 -62.97 36.35
N LYS A 798 -37.35 -61.70 36.17
CA LYS A 798 -38.74 -61.25 36.38
C LYS A 798 -39.72 -61.93 35.43
N SER A 799 -39.36 -62.14 34.15
CA SER A 799 -40.23 -62.83 33.18
C SER A 799 -40.38 -64.33 33.43
N ILE A 800 -39.37 -64.97 34.04
CA ILE A 800 -39.52 -66.35 34.52
C ILE A 800 -40.54 -66.41 35.67
N ALA A 801 -40.47 -65.46 36.61
CA ALA A 801 -41.37 -65.41 37.76
C ALA A 801 -42.79 -64.97 37.39
N ASP A 802 -42.93 -64.13 36.36
CA ASP A 802 -44.20 -63.61 35.84
C ASP A 802 -44.24 -63.75 34.31
N PRO A 803 -44.86 -64.80 33.77
CA PRO A 803 -44.96 -65.01 32.32
C PRO A 803 -45.71 -63.90 31.57
N ALA A 804 -46.49 -63.05 32.26
CA ALA A 804 -47.15 -61.89 31.65
C ALA A 804 -46.18 -60.73 31.41
N PHE A 805 -45.09 -60.63 32.18
CA PHE A 805 -44.04 -59.64 31.96
C PHE A 805 -43.20 -60.01 30.73
N ASP A 806 -43.10 -59.11 29.75
CA ASP A 806 -42.22 -59.30 28.59
C ASP A 806 -40.84 -58.68 28.78
N TYR A 807 -39.88 -59.53 29.16
CA TYR A 807 -38.49 -59.11 29.26
C TYR A 807 -37.91 -58.69 27.89
N ARG A 808 -38.53 -59.07 26.76
CA ARG A 808 -38.02 -58.79 25.41
C ARG A 808 -38.10 -57.31 25.09
N ASP A 809 -39.12 -56.59 25.54
CA ASP A 809 -39.21 -55.13 25.36
C ASP A 809 -38.09 -54.40 26.11
N PHE A 810 -37.75 -54.91 27.30
CA PHE A 810 -36.67 -54.37 28.12
C PHE A 810 -35.30 -54.70 27.53
N THR A 811 -35.05 -55.98 27.20
CA THR A 811 -33.75 -56.45 26.68
C THR A 811 -33.48 -56.04 25.23
N ALA A 812 -34.50 -55.87 24.39
CA ALA A 812 -34.35 -55.31 23.05
C ALA A 812 -33.91 -53.84 23.09
N HIS A 813 -34.34 -53.08 24.10
CA HIS A 813 -33.88 -51.71 24.30
C HIS A 813 -32.39 -51.65 24.70
N PHE A 814 -31.92 -52.58 25.52
CA PHE A 814 -30.54 -52.59 26.01
C PHE A 814 -29.53 -53.26 25.08
N PHE A 815 -29.91 -54.35 24.40
CA PHE A 815 -29.04 -55.07 23.46
C PHE A 815 -29.26 -54.68 21.99
N GLY A 816 -30.19 -53.76 21.73
CA GLY A 816 -30.30 -52.99 20.50
C GLY A 816 -30.23 -53.79 19.19
N GLY A 817 -30.78 -55.00 19.15
CA GLY A 817 -30.78 -55.83 17.95
C GLY A 817 -29.48 -56.60 17.66
N LYS A 818 -28.74 -57.04 18.69
CA LYS A 818 -27.47 -57.81 18.63
C LYS A 818 -26.18 -56.97 18.52
N LYS A 819 -26.14 -55.76 19.09
CA LYS A 819 -24.92 -54.92 19.07
C LYS A 819 -23.68 -55.60 19.68
N TRP A 820 -23.87 -56.39 20.73
CA TRP A 820 -22.85 -57.28 21.31
C TRP A 820 -23.55 -58.48 21.95
N LYS A 821 -22.82 -59.59 22.16
CA LYS A 821 -23.43 -60.81 22.72
C LYS A 821 -23.66 -60.61 24.22
N PRO A 822 -24.88 -60.87 24.73
CA PRO A 822 -25.12 -60.85 26.17
C PRO A 822 -24.23 -61.89 26.85
N SER A 823 -23.82 -61.63 28.09
CA SER A 823 -23.08 -62.62 28.87
C SER A 823 -23.77 -64.00 28.90
N PRO A 824 -23.00 -65.11 28.99
CA PRO A 824 -23.57 -66.46 29.02
C PRO A 824 -24.64 -66.66 30.10
N GLN A 825 -24.52 -65.92 31.21
CA GLN A 825 -25.50 -65.91 32.28
C GLN A 825 -26.85 -65.33 31.83
N ILE A 826 -26.85 -64.20 31.13
CA ILE A 826 -28.07 -63.59 30.58
C ILE A 826 -28.70 -64.52 29.55
N GLN A 827 -27.91 -65.06 28.62
CA GLN A 827 -28.42 -65.99 27.60
C GLN A 827 -29.13 -67.20 28.23
N LYS A 828 -28.54 -67.78 29.28
CA LYS A 828 -29.12 -68.91 30.01
C LYS A 828 -30.46 -68.54 30.66
N VAL A 829 -30.53 -67.39 31.34
CA VAL A 829 -31.73 -66.96 32.07
C VAL A 829 -32.85 -66.54 31.11
N CYS A 830 -32.54 -65.71 30.11
CA CYS A 830 -33.53 -65.25 29.14
C CYS A 830 -34.05 -66.40 28.26
N GLY A 831 -33.19 -67.36 27.89
CA GLY A 831 -33.64 -68.56 27.17
C GLY A 831 -34.63 -69.43 27.95
N ALA A 832 -34.52 -69.46 29.29
CA ALA A 832 -35.52 -70.11 30.14
C ALA A 832 -36.86 -69.35 30.14
N ALA A 833 -36.82 -68.01 30.13
CA ALA A 833 -38.02 -67.17 30.01
C ALA A 833 -38.74 -67.37 28.66
N ASP A 834 -37.99 -67.43 27.54
CA ASP A 834 -38.54 -67.67 26.21
C ASP A 834 -39.28 -69.00 26.10
N LYS A 835 -38.71 -70.07 26.66
CA LYS A 835 -39.31 -71.40 26.64
C LYS A 835 -40.69 -71.41 27.31
N ILE A 836 -40.81 -70.78 28.47
CA ILE A 836 -42.08 -70.67 29.22
C ILE A 836 -43.15 -69.92 28.40
N LYS A 837 -42.77 -68.82 27.73
CA LYS A 837 -43.69 -68.03 26.90
C LYS A 837 -44.13 -68.75 25.64
N TRP A 838 -43.22 -69.48 25.00
CA TRP A 838 -43.56 -70.27 23.80
C TRP A 838 -44.64 -71.31 24.10
N ASP A 839 -44.49 -72.05 25.21
CA ASP A 839 -45.44 -73.09 25.61
C ASP A 839 -46.85 -72.51 25.89
N LEU A 840 -46.95 -71.31 26.45
CA LEU A 840 -48.23 -70.60 26.66
C LEU A 840 -48.88 -70.18 25.33
N SER A 841 -48.09 -69.65 24.39
CA SER A 841 -48.58 -69.16 23.09
C SER A 841 -49.18 -70.28 22.24
N VAL A 842 -48.58 -71.48 22.28
CA VAL A 842 -49.08 -72.66 21.56
C VAL A 842 -50.45 -73.12 22.08
N LYS A 843 -50.70 -73.01 23.39
CA LYS A 843 -51.98 -73.38 24.01
C LYS A 843 -53.11 -72.40 23.67
N GLU A 844 -52.78 -71.11 23.53
CA GLU A 844 -53.72 -70.06 23.10
C GLU A 844 -54.13 -70.24 21.64
N PHE A 845 -53.17 -70.54 20.76
CA PHE A 845 -53.36 -70.67 19.31
C PHE A 845 -54.39 -71.75 18.92
N ARG A 846 -54.40 -72.88 19.64
CA ARG A 846 -55.31 -74.02 19.38
C ARG A 846 -56.80 -73.71 19.63
N LYS A 847 -57.12 -72.64 20.37
CA LYS A 847 -58.51 -72.18 20.56
C LYS A 847 -59.12 -71.63 19.26
N TYR A 848 -58.28 -71.07 18.38
CA TYR A 848 -58.71 -70.36 17.17
C TYR A 848 -58.62 -71.22 15.90
N THR A 849 -57.97 -72.40 15.94
CA THR A 849 -57.80 -73.32 14.81
C THR A 849 -58.17 -74.76 15.20
N PRO A 850 -59.46 -75.07 15.42
CA PRO A 850 -59.89 -76.29 16.10
C PRO A 850 -59.88 -77.55 15.24
N PHE A 851 -59.53 -77.47 13.96
CA PHE A 851 -59.58 -78.59 13.04
C PHE A 851 -58.27 -79.38 13.05
N GLN A 852 -58.38 -80.70 13.11
CA GLN A 852 -57.25 -81.61 13.02
C GLN A 852 -56.94 -81.98 11.56
N GLU A 853 -57.98 -82.28 10.76
CA GLU A 853 -57.85 -82.55 9.33
C GLU A 853 -59.16 -82.19 8.61
N VAL A 854 -59.08 -81.61 7.40
CA VAL A 854 -60.22 -81.36 6.51
C VAL A 854 -59.82 -81.80 5.10
N THR A 855 -60.69 -82.53 4.40
CA THR A 855 -60.46 -83.07 3.07
C THR A 855 -61.64 -82.78 2.13
N ILE A 856 -61.41 -82.76 0.83
CA ILE A 856 -62.43 -82.73 -0.22
C ILE A 856 -62.13 -83.79 -1.28
N ALA A 857 -63.13 -84.62 -1.62
CA ALA A 857 -62.97 -85.78 -2.50
C ALA A 857 -61.77 -86.68 -2.07
N GLY A 858 -61.54 -86.81 -0.76
CA GLY A 858 -60.46 -87.62 -0.17
C GLY A 858 -59.05 -86.99 -0.19
N ARG A 859 -58.90 -85.71 -0.59
CA ARG A 859 -57.62 -84.99 -0.59
C ARG A 859 -57.62 -83.86 0.45
N PRO A 860 -56.51 -83.58 1.15
CA PRO A 860 -56.42 -82.50 2.13
C PRO A 860 -56.84 -81.15 1.56
N LEU A 861 -57.57 -80.37 2.34
CA LEU A 861 -58.04 -79.03 2.01
C LEU A 861 -56.88 -78.03 2.17
N ALA A 862 -55.91 -78.06 1.25
CA ALA A 862 -54.77 -77.14 1.18
C ALA A 862 -54.39 -76.79 -0.28
N GLY A 863 -54.25 -75.50 -0.59
CA GLY A 863 -53.82 -75.00 -1.91
C GLY A 863 -54.87 -75.11 -3.03
N ASP A 864 -54.50 -74.75 -4.27
CA ASP A 864 -55.39 -74.87 -5.43
C ASP A 864 -55.57 -76.34 -5.85
N LEU A 865 -56.81 -76.82 -5.86
CA LEU A 865 -57.13 -78.21 -6.15
C LEU A 865 -57.90 -78.35 -7.47
N GLN A 866 -57.28 -78.96 -8.47
CA GLN A 866 -57.95 -79.28 -9.74
C GLN A 866 -58.53 -80.70 -9.71
N LEU A 867 -59.83 -80.82 -9.93
CA LEU A 867 -60.55 -82.10 -10.01
C LEU A 867 -61.07 -82.32 -11.44
N LYS A 868 -60.90 -83.52 -11.98
CA LYS A 868 -61.50 -83.96 -13.25
C LYS A 868 -62.83 -84.63 -12.97
N LYS A 869 -63.71 -84.73 -13.98
CA LYS A 869 -65.01 -85.41 -13.86
C LYS A 869 -64.90 -86.87 -13.34
N GLY A 870 -63.80 -87.56 -13.61
CA GLY A 870 -63.53 -88.91 -13.09
C GLY A 870 -63.13 -88.96 -11.61
N ASP A 871 -62.74 -87.84 -11.00
CA ASP A 871 -62.34 -87.74 -9.59
C ASP A 871 -63.54 -87.55 -8.64
N LEU A 872 -64.76 -87.46 -9.18
CA LEU A 872 -65.99 -87.18 -8.43
C LEU A 872 -66.89 -88.44 -8.40
N PRO A 873 -66.89 -89.22 -7.31
CA PRO A 873 -67.75 -90.39 -7.18
C PRO A 873 -69.23 -89.99 -7.28
N GLY A 874 -69.94 -90.52 -8.28
CA GLY A 874 -71.33 -90.14 -8.56
C GLY A 874 -71.50 -88.70 -9.05
N GLY A 875 -70.44 -88.02 -9.50
CA GLY A 875 -70.47 -86.64 -9.97
C GLY A 875 -70.47 -85.57 -8.87
N ARG A 876 -70.29 -85.95 -7.60
CA ARG A 876 -70.36 -85.04 -6.44
C ARG A 876 -68.98 -84.83 -5.79
N ALA A 877 -68.70 -83.62 -5.33
CA ALA A 877 -67.57 -83.31 -4.45
C ALA A 877 -68.02 -83.38 -2.98
N VAL A 878 -67.26 -84.06 -2.13
CA VAL A 878 -67.58 -84.28 -0.70
C VAL A 878 -66.49 -83.69 0.18
N VAL A 879 -66.83 -82.74 1.06
CA VAL A 879 -65.96 -82.13 2.09
C VAL A 879 -66.15 -82.87 3.42
N ARG A 880 -65.07 -83.32 4.06
CA ARG A 880 -65.06 -84.03 5.36
C ARG A 880 -64.03 -83.42 6.30
N GLY A 881 -64.22 -83.47 7.61
CA GLY A 881 -63.15 -83.13 8.55
C GLY A 881 -63.42 -83.51 10.00
N THR A 882 -62.39 -83.37 10.85
CA THR A 882 -62.41 -83.66 12.29
C THR A 882 -61.85 -82.49 13.12
N LEU A 883 -62.34 -82.34 14.36
CA LEU A 883 -61.85 -81.36 15.33
C LEU A 883 -60.79 -81.97 16.27
N HIS A 884 -59.83 -81.16 16.73
CA HIS A 884 -58.84 -81.56 17.75
C HIS A 884 -59.51 -81.92 19.08
N PRO A 885 -58.98 -82.88 19.86
CA PRO A 885 -59.54 -83.26 21.18
C PRO A 885 -59.55 -82.12 22.20
N ASP A 886 -58.57 -81.22 22.11
CA ASP A 886 -58.43 -80.05 22.98
C ASP A 886 -59.27 -78.84 22.50
N ALA A 887 -59.97 -78.97 21.36
CA ALA A 887 -60.80 -77.90 20.83
C ALA A 887 -62.10 -77.76 21.64
N PRO A 888 -62.63 -76.54 21.80
CA PRO A 888 -63.96 -76.33 22.37
C PRO A 888 -65.04 -77.11 21.60
N ALA A 889 -66.12 -77.53 22.28
CA ALA A 889 -67.21 -78.27 21.64
C ALA A 889 -67.99 -77.40 20.64
N TYR A 890 -67.62 -77.45 19.37
CA TYR A 890 -68.38 -76.85 18.28
C TYR A 890 -69.48 -77.80 17.82
N ALA A 891 -70.73 -77.35 17.86
CA ALA A 891 -71.88 -78.18 17.46
C ALA A 891 -72.08 -78.24 15.94
N GLN A 892 -71.54 -77.27 15.20
CA GLN A 892 -71.74 -77.11 13.76
C GLN A 892 -70.47 -76.57 13.09
N VAL A 893 -70.31 -76.89 11.81
CA VAL A 893 -69.39 -76.18 10.92
C VAL A 893 -70.18 -75.52 9.79
N TYR A 894 -69.66 -74.44 9.28
CA TYR A 894 -70.15 -73.78 8.08
C TYR A 894 -69.17 -74.05 6.93
N VAL A 895 -69.68 -74.56 5.82
CA VAL A 895 -68.91 -74.82 4.61
C VAL A 895 -69.29 -73.78 3.55
N SER A 896 -68.39 -72.87 3.20
CA SER A 896 -68.61 -71.91 2.10
C SER A 896 -68.12 -72.51 0.78
N LEU A 897 -68.87 -72.30 -0.31
CA LEU A 897 -68.47 -72.67 -1.68
C LEU A 897 -68.06 -71.48 -2.56
N ASN A 898 -68.18 -70.26 -2.03
CA ASN A 898 -67.83 -68.99 -2.70
C ASN A 898 -66.75 -68.20 -1.94
N GLY A 899 -66.25 -68.73 -0.82
CA GLY A 899 -65.28 -68.08 0.04
C GLY A 899 -65.85 -66.93 0.89
N ASP A 900 -67.13 -66.60 0.76
CA ASP A 900 -67.78 -65.50 1.47
C ASP A 900 -68.50 -66.00 2.73
N TYR A 901 -67.85 -65.79 3.88
CA TYR A 901 -68.42 -66.11 5.19
C TYR A 901 -69.24 -64.96 5.79
N ALA A 902 -69.22 -63.77 5.18
CA ALA A 902 -69.92 -62.60 5.69
C ALA A 902 -71.42 -62.62 5.35
N HIS A 903 -71.81 -63.24 4.23
CA HIS A 903 -73.19 -63.23 3.73
C HIS A 903 -73.98 -64.52 3.97
N ALA A 904 -73.37 -65.53 4.61
CA ALA A 904 -73.98 -66.78 5.09
C ALA A 904 -75.29 -67.19 4.36
N GLU A 905 -75.18 -67.66 3.12
CA GLU A 905 -76.34 -68.08 2.34
C GLU A 905 -77.09 -69.22 3.07
N GLN A 906 -78.44 -69.22 2.98
CA GLN A 906 -79.27 -70.23 3.64
C GLN A 906 -79.03 -71.60 3.00
N GLY A 907 -78.25 -72.48 3.66
CA GLY A 907 -78.15 -73.89 3.27
C GLY A 907 -76.88 -74.66 3.59
N HIS A 908 -75.82 -74.06 4.13
CA HIS A 908 -74.49 -74.72 4.22
C HIS A 908 -73.94 -74.99 5.64
N THR A 909 -74.78 -74.92 6.68
CA THR A 909 -74.40 -75.38 8.02
C THR A 909 -74.51 -76.90 8.14
N VAL A 910 -73.47 -77.53 8.67
CA VAL A 910 -73.32 -78.98 8.78
C VAL A 910 -73.15 -79.34 10.25
N PRO A 911 -73.94 -80.26 10.81
CA PRO A 911 -73.76 -80.69 12.19
C PRO A 911 -72.43 -81.42 12.37
N VAL A 912 -71.79 -81.19 13.51
CA VAL A 912 -70.62 -81.96 13.94
C VAL A 912 -71.10 -83.09 14.84
N SER A 913 -70.83 -84.33 14.45
CA SER A 913 -71.19 -85.53 15.22
C SER A 913 -69.92 -86.32 15.55
N GLY A 914 -69.68 -86.60 16.83
CA GLY A 914 -68.47 -87.30 17.27
C GLY A 914 -67.16 -86.57 16.94
N GLY A 915 -67.21 -85.24 16.80
CA GLY A 915 -66.06 -84.42 16.39
C GLY A 915 -65.78 -84.39 14.88
N ALA A 916 -66.63 -85.01 14.05
CA ALA A 916 -66.51 -85.06 12.60
C ALA A 916 -67.69 -84.40 11.87
N PHE A 917 -67.49 -83.96 10.63
CA PHE A 917 -68.53 -83.40 9.75
C PHE A 917 -68.36 -83.82 8.28
N GLU A 918 -69.44 -83.76 7.50
CA GLU A 918 -69.45 -84.08 6.06
C GLU A 918 -70.47 -83.24 5.27
N TYR A 919 -70.08 -82.74 4.09
CA TYR A 919 -70.91 -81.94 3.18
C TYR A 919 -70.68 -82.34 1.72
N SER A 920 -71.71 -82.40 0.86
CA SER A 920 -71.54 -82.75 -0.57
C SER A 920 -72.30 -81.85 -1.53
N PHE A 921 -71.71 -81.56 -2.70
CA PHE A 921 -72.31 -80.72 -3.75
C PHE A 921 -71.90 -81.19 -5.17
N GLU A 922 -72.66 -80.80 -6.19
CA GLU A 922 -72.39 -81.10 -7.62
C GLU A 922 -71.75 -79.89 -8.31
N PRO A 923 -70.48 -79.97 -8.77
CA PRO A 923 -69.83 -78.84 -9.41
C PRO A 923 -70.18 -78.73 -10.90
N ALA A 924 -70.46 -77.52 -11.37
CA ALA A 924 -70.71 -77.18 -12.77
C ALA A 924 -69.40 -77.10 -13.59
N GLN A 925 -69.46 -77.47 -14.86
CA GLN A 925 -68.29 -77.52 -15.74
C GLN A 925 -67.78 -76.11 -16.08
N GLY A 926 -66.46 -75.88 -15.97
CA GLY A 926 -65.83 -74.58 -16.22
C GLY A 926 -65.87 -73.60 -15.05
N GLU A 927 -66.71 -73.87 -14.05
CA GLU A 927 -66.85 -73.01 -12.86
C GLU A 927 -65.70 -73.17 -11.88
N THR A 928 -65.47 -72.11 -11.13
CA THR A 928 -64.54 -72.04 -10.01
C THR A 928 -65.30 -72.02 -8.70
N TYR A 929 -65.12 -73.04 -7.84
CA TYR A 929 -65.66 -73.01 -6.48
C TYR A 929 -64.59 -72.66 -5.47
N TYR A 930 -64.98 -71.95 -4.43
CA TYR A 930 -64.11 -71.44 -3.37
C TYR A 930 -64.49 -72.08 -2.04
N VAL A 931 -63.90 -73.25 -1.76
CA VAL A 931 -64.29 -74.05 -0.59
C VAL A 931 -63.56 -73.59 0.66
N GLY A 932 -64.30 -73.34 1.74
CA GLY A 932 -63.71 -73.18 3.04
C GLY A 932 -64.59 -73.72 4.16
N VAL A 933 -63.96 -74.04 5.29
CA VAL A 933 -64.65 -74.53 6.49
C VAL A 933 -64.38 -73.67 7.72
N GLN A 934 -65.43 -73.35 8.47
CA GLN A 934 -65.34 -72.63 9.74
C GLN A 934 -66.17 -73.33 10.81
N ALA A 935 -65.60 -73.54 12.00
CA ALA A 935 -66.34 -74.08 13.13
C ALA A 935 -67.11 -72.94 13.79
N ILE A 936 -68.41 -73.13 13.98
CA ILE A 936 -69.31 -72.09 14.48
C ILE A 936 -70.11 -72.60 15.68
N GLY A 937 -70.48 -71.68 16.56
CA GLY A 937 -71.25 -72.01 17.77
C GLY A 937 -70.43 -72.69 18.87
N GLY A 938 -69.15 -72.34 19.00
CA GLY A 938 -68.34 -72.72 20.16
C GLY A 938 -68.77 -71.97 21.43
N PRO A 939 -68.16 -72.26 22.60
CA PRO A 939 -68.47 -71.57 23.85
C PRO A 939 -68.43 -70.05 23.69
N ASN A 940 -69.44 -69.35 24.22
CA ASN A 940 -69.63 -67.90 24.11
C ASN A 940 -69.81 -67.37 22.67
N GLY A 941 -70.27 -68.20 21.73
CA GLY A 941 -70.51 -67.79 20.35
C GLY A 941 -69.23 -67.62 19.52
N MET A 942 -68.10 -68.17 19.98
CA MET A 942 -66.84 -68.15 19.24
C MET A 942 -66.98 -68.80 17.86
N LYS A 943 -66.32 -68.18 16.87
CA LYS A 943 -66.09 -68.72 15.54
C LYS A 943 -64.60 -69.02 15.40
N SER A 944 -64.25 -70.16 14.80
CA SER A 944 -62.85 -70.45 14.51
C SER A 944 -62.31 -69.57 13.37
N GLN A 945 -60.99 -69.55 13.21
CA GLN A 945 -60.38 -69.19 11.94
C GLN A 945 -60.88 -70.13 10.84
N THR A 946 -61.08 -69.60 9.64
CA THR A 946 -61.47 -70.35 8.45
C THR A 946 -60.32 -71.23 7.99
N LEU A 947 -60.61 -72.42 7.46
CA LEU A 947 -59.61 -73.27 6.80
C LEU A 947 -59.92 -73.41 5.30
N PRO A 948 -58.89 -73.26 4.43
CA PRO A 948 -57.52 -72.82 4.75
C PRO A 948 -57.49 -71.37 5.29
N SER A 949 -56.51 -71.06 6.14
CA SER A 949 -56.39 -69.81 6.93
C SER A 949 -56.38 -68.51 6.11
N ASN A 950 -56.25 -68.62 4.79
CA ASN A 950 -56.08 -67.52 3.85
C ASN A 950 -57.20 -67.45 2.80
N GLY A 951 -58.37 -68.02 3.13
CA GLY A 951 -59.62 -67.83 2.37
C GLY A 951 -59.65 -68.62 1.06
N HIS A 952 -60.48 -69.65 1.05
CA HIS A 952 -60.89 -70.48 -0.10
C HIS A 952 -59.87 -71.38 -0.80
N ILE A 953 -60.37 -72.50 -1.34
CA ILE A 953 -59.71 -73.32 -2.35
C ILE A 953 -60.49 -73.25 -3.63
N THR A 954 -59.81 -72.90 -4.72
CA THR A 954 -60.30 -72.83 -6.09
C THR A 954 -60.42 -74.24 -6.69
N LEU A 955 -61.64 -74.69 -6.99
CA LEU A 955 -61.91 -75.90 -7.76
C LEU A 955 -62.25 -75.53 -9.19
N LYS A 956 -61.39 -75.88 -10.16
CA LYS A 956 -61.64 -75.62 -11.59
C LYS A 956 -61.90 -76.92 -12.35
N LEU A 957 -63.05 -77.03 -13.03
CA LEU A 957 -63.30 -78.07 -14.04
C LEU A 957 -62.73 -77.64 -15.41
N ALA A 958 -61.82 -78.42 -15.99
CA ALA A 958 -61.14 -78.05 -17.25
C ALA A 958 -62.08 -77.96 -18.48
N GLY A 959 -61.92 -76.91 -19.31
CA GLY A 959 -62.62 -76.67 -20.59
C GLY A 959 -61.78 -77.01 -21.84
N GLU A 960 -62.39 -77.00 -23.04
CA GLU A 960 -61.77 -77.38 -24.34
C GLU A 960 -60.69 -76.38 -24.84
N ASP A 961 -59.69 -76.89 -25.58
CA ASP A 961 -58.52 -76.16 -26.09
C ASP A 961 -58.81 -75.39 -27.41
N MET A 962 -58.68 -74.06 -27.38
CA MET A 962 -58.96 -73.14 -28.51
C MET A 962 -57.72 -72.78 -29.36
N SER A 963 -56.58 -73.42 -29.13
CA SER A 963 -55.32 -73.08 -29.81
C SER A 963 -55.37 -73.29 -31.33
N ALA A 964 -55.98 -74.38 -31.80
CA ALA A 964 -56.03 -74.70 -33.24
C ALA A 964 -56.97 -73.77 -34.05
N PRO A 965 -58.20 -73.44 -33.59
CA PRO A 965 -59.05 -72.46 -34.26
C PRO A 965 -58.43 -71.06 -34.39
N VAL A 966 -57.71 -70.59 -33.36
CA VAL A 966 -57.07 -69.28 -33.37
C VAL A 966 -55.84 -69.25 -34.29
N GLN A 967 -55.06 -70.33 -34.35
CA GLN A 967 -53.97 -70.45 -35.34
C GLN A 967 -54.52 -70.32 -36.78
N ALA A 968 -55.59 -71.04 -37.10
CA ALA A 968 -56.22 -70.96 -38.43
C ALA A 968 -56.82 -69.57 -38.73
N PHE A 969 -57.22 -68.81 -37.70
CA PHE A 969 -57.61 -67.41 -37.87
C PHE A 969 -56.43 -66.54 -38.30
N TYR A 970 -55.29 -66.62 -37.63
CA TYR A 970 -54.11 -65.81 -37.97
C TYR A 970 -53.46 -66.20 -39.30
N ASP A 971 -53.56 -67.46 -39.72
CA ASP A 971 -53.11 -67.87 -41.05
C ASP A 971 -53.93 -67.14 -42.16
N ARG A 972 -55.24 -66.96 -41.96
CA ARG A 972 -56.10 -66.18 -42.86
C ARG A 972 -55.77 -64.69 -42.82
N PHE A 973 -55.51 -64.16 -41.61
CA PHE A 973 -55.11 -62.76 -41.45
C PHE A 973 -53.80 -62.45 -42.18
N LYS A 974 -52.78 -63.30 -41.98
CA LYS A 974 -51.50 -63.22 -42.69
C LYS A 974 -51.71 -63.25 -44.19
N ALA A 975 -52.47 -64.22 -44.71
CA ALA A 975 -52.70 -64.36 -46.15
C ALA A 975 -53.38 -63.12 -46.75
N ALA A 976 -54.37 -62.54 -46.06
CA ALA A 976 -55.03 -61.31 -46.49
C ALA A 976 -54.08 -60.10 -46.51
N TYR A 977 -53.21 -60.00 -45.50
CA TYR A 977 -52.24 -58.91 -45.36
C TYR A 977 -51.13 -58.97 -46.43
N GLU A 978 -50.53 -60.14 -46.65
CA GLU A 978 -49.49 -60.35 -47.68
C GLU A 978 -50.05 -60.16 -49.11
N ALA A 979 -51.32 -60.51 -49.33
CA ALA A 979 -52.02 -60.28 -50.58
C ALA A 979 -52.38 -58.80 -50.81
N ARG A 980 -52.06 -57.90 -49.86
CA ARG A 980 -52.37 -56.46 -49.93
C ARG A 980 -53.88 -56.20 -50.10
N ASN A 981 -54.72 -57.04 -49.50
CA ASN A 981 -56.19 -56.99 -49.63
C ASN A 981 -56.81 -56.36 -48.38
N ALA A 982 -56.90 -55.02 -48.35
CA ALA A 982 -57.44 -54.30 -47.20
C ALA A 982 -58.85 -54.74 -46.81
N PRO A 983 -59.84 -54.89 -47.72
CA PRO A 983 -61.17 -55.39 -47.36
C PRO A 983 -61.16 -56.76 -46.67
N ALA A 984 -60.29 -57.68 -47.08
CA ALA A 984 -60.19 -59.01 -46.46
C ALA A 984 -59.58 -58.95 -45.05
N VAL A 985 -58.63 -58.04 -44.82
CA VAL A 985 -58.10 -57.78 -43.46
C VAL A 985 -59.21 -57.16 -42.59
N MET A 986 -59.92 -56.14 -43.09
CA MET A 986 -61.00 -55.50 -42.35
C MET A 986 -62.14 -56.46 -41.99
N ALA A 987 -62.43 -57.47 -42.82
CA ALA A 987 -63.44 -58.48 -42.53
C ALA A 987 -63.11 -59.40 -41.33
N LEU A 988 -61.84 -59.46 -40.93
CA LEU A 988 -61.36 -60.21 -39.76
C LEU A 988 -61.36 -59.37 -38.48
N LEU A 989 -61.66 -58.08 -38.59
CA LEU A 989 -61.82 -57.15 -37.47
C LEU A 989 -63.31 -56.98 -37.15
N SER A 990 -63.61 -56.77 -35.86
CA SER A 990 -64.95 -56.37 -35.44
C SER A 990 -65.26 -54.96 -35.97
N PRO A 991 -66.52 -54.63 -36.32
CA PRO A 991 -66.91 -53.25 -36.66
C PRO A 991 -66.60 -52.25 -35.53
N ASP A 992 -66.61 -52.72 -34.29
CA ASP A 992 -66.32 -51.94 -33.08
C ASP A 992 -64.85 -52.05 -32.66
N TRP A 993 -63.95 -52.41 -33.60
CA TRP A 993 -62.53 -52.60 -33.30
C TRP A 993 -61.87 -51.32 -32.78
N THR A 994 -61.01 -51.48 -31.77
CA THR A 994 -60.21 -50.39 -31.17
C THR A 994 -58.75 -50.80 -30.99
N ALA A 995 -57.84 -49.82 -31.10
CA ALA A 995 -56.43 -49.96 -30.72
C ALA A 995 -56.19 -49.47 -29.28
N ALA A 996 -55.26 -50.11 -28.55
CA ALA A 996 -54.91 -49.68 -27.22
C ALA A 996 -54.06 -48.39 -27.21
N GLY A 997 -54.58 -47.33 -26.60
CA GLY A 997 -53.81 -46.15 -26.19
C GLY A 997 -53.82 -44.95 -27.15
N GLU A 998 -54.54 -45.01 -28.28
CA GLU A 998 -54.69 -43.90 -29.22
C GLU A 998 -56.14 -43.81 -29.73
N ASP A 999 -56.65 -42.60 -30.01
CA ASP A 999 -57.98 -42.34 -30.59
C ASP A 999 -58.05 -42.72 -32.09
N THR A 1000 -57.52 -43.90 -32.46
CA THR A 1000 -57.48 -44.37 -33.85
C THR A 1000 -58.79 -45.09 -34.18
N ALA A 1001 -59.55 -44.56 -35.15
CA ALA A 1001 -60.78 -45.18 -35.61
C ALA A 1001 -60.50 -46.30 -36.62
N ILE A 1002 -61.41 -47.28 -36.73
CA ILE A 1002 -61.33 -48.38 -37.70
C ILE A 1002 -61.21 -47.88 -39.16
N THR A 1003 -61.77 -46.70 -39.46
CA THR A 1003 -61.65 -46.03 -40.75
C THR A 1003 -60.23 -45.57 -41.04
N ASP A 1004 -59.51 -45.08 -40.02
CA ASP A 1004 -58.12 -44.64 -40.16
C ASP A 1004 -57.21 -45.83 -40.48
N LEU A 1005 -57.48 -46.98 -39.84
CA LEU A 1005 -56.81 -48.25 -40.14
C LEU A 1005 -57.06 -48.70 -41.58
N GLU A 1006 -58.30 -48.65 -42.05
CA GLU A 1006 -58.62 -49.04 -43.43
C GLU A 1006 -57.91 -48.14 -44.45
N GLU A 1007 -57.92 -46.82 -44.25
CA GLU A 1007 -57.24 -45.86 -45.12
C GLU A 1007 -55.72 -46.09 -45.12
N ASN A 1008 -55.12 -46.30 -43.95
CA ASN A 1008 -53.70 -46.59 -43.81
C ASN A 1008 -53.31 -47.90 -44.51
N LEU A 1009 -54.08 -48.97 -44.33
CA LEU A 1009 -53.85 -50.25 -45.01
C LEU A 1009 -53.93 -50.07 -46.52
N ARG A 1010 -54.95 -49.36 -47.04
CA ARG A 1010 -55.09 -49.08 -48.47
C ARG A 1010 -53.92 -48.26 -49.02
N ALA A 1011 -53.44 -47.27 -48.28
CA ALA A 1011 -52.29 -46.46 -48.68
C ALA A 1011 -51.00 -47.30 -48.73
N ASN A 1012 -50.71 -48.04 -47.67
CA ASN A 1012 -49.53 -48.91 -47.57
C ASN A 1012 -49.55 -50.02 -48.63
N PHE A 1013 -50.70 -50.65 -48.83
CA PHE A 1013 -50.87 -51.74 -49.79
C PHE A 1013 -50.76 -51.27 -51.25
N ARG A 1014 -50.99 -49.98 -51.54
CA ARG A 1014 -50.70 -49.38 -52.85
C ARG A 1014 -49.23 -49.01 -53.01
N LEU A 1015 -48.58 -48.57 -51.93
CA LEU A 1015 -47.21 -48.08 -51.95
C LEU A 1015 -46.20 -49.21 -52.17
N TYR A 1016 -46.40 -50.34 -51.50
CA TYR A 1016 -45.46 -51.46 -51.54
C TYR A 1016 -45.81 -52.46 -52.64
N ASP A 1017 -44.80 -52.87 -53.42
CA ASP A 1017 -44.91 -53.87 -54.48
C ASP A 1017 -45.04 -55.30 -53.90
N GLU A 1018 -44.43 -55.55 -52.74
CA GLU A 1018 -44.47 -56.82 -52.01
C GLU A 1018 -44.55 -56.55 -50.51
N ILE A 1019 -45.38 -57.34 -49.80
CA ILE A 1019 -45.44 -57.37 -48.33
C ILE A 1019 -45.39 -58.84 -47.89
N LYS A 1020 -44.50 -59.15 -46.93
CA LYS A 1020 -44.42 -60.44 -46.24
C LYS A 1020 -44.71 -60.24 -44.76
N PHE A 1021 -45.47 -61.14 -44.16
CA PHE A 1021 -45.94 -61.08 -42.79
C PHE A 1021 -45.69 -62.43 -42.11
N SER A 1022 -44.89 -62.47 -41.04
CA SER A 1022 -44.61 -63.71 -40.33
C SER A 1022 -45.08 -63.62 -38.89
N VAL A 1023 -45.96 -64.53 -38.47
CA VAL A 1023 -46.39 -64.70 -37.07
C VAL A 1023 -45.57 -65.81 -36.42
N SER A 1024 -45.07 -65.57 -35.21
CA SER A 1024 -44.32 -66.53 -34.42
C SER A 1024 -44.68 -66.43 -32.93
N GLY A 1025 -44.51 -67.53 -32.19
CA GLY A 1025 -44.75 -67.53 -30.75
C GLY A 1025 -46.20 -67.32 -30.32
N LEU A 1026 -47.18 -67.68 -31.16
CA LEU A 1026 -48.61 -67.52 -30.86
C LEU A 1026 -49.00 -68.25 -29.56
N LYS A 1027 -49.50 -67.49 -28.59
CA LYS A 1027 -50.05 -68.00 -27.32
C LYS A 1027 -51.49 -67.56 -27.19
N VAL A 1028 -52.38 -68.51 -26.92
CA VAL A 1028 -53.82 -68.29 -26.78
C VAL A 1028 -54.22 -68.52 -25.34
N THR A 1029 -54.86 -67.54 -24.72
CA THR A 1029 -55.40 -67.64 -23.37
C THR A 1029 -56.88 -67.27 -23.39
N SER A 1030 -57.74 -68.14 -22.85
CA SER A 1030 -59.16 -67.84 -22.73
C SER A 1030 -59.41 -66.85 -21.59
N GLN A 1031 -60.20 -65.81 -21.86
CA GLN A 1031 -60.60 -64.77 -20.93
C GLN A 1031 -62.12 -64.63 -20.96
N GLY A 1032 -62.82 -65.50 -20.23
CA GLY A 1032 -64.28 -65.57 -20.28
C GLY A 1032 -64.78 -65.99 -21.66
N ASN A 1033 -65.61 -65.15 -22.29
CA ASN A 1033 -66.16 -65.38 -23.64
C ASN A 1033 -65.27 -64.84 -24.77
N THR A 1034 -64.09 -64.30 -24.45
CA THR A 1034 -63.09 -63.85 -25.42
C THR A 1034 -61.80 -64.66 -25.26
N HIS A 1035 -60.96 -64.60 -26.28
CA HIS A 1035 -59.64 -65.23 -26.28
C HIS A 1035 -58.59 -64.15 -26.53
N GLN A 1036 -57.55 -64.12 -25.71
CA GLN A 1036 -56.40 -63.26 -25.95
C GLN A 1036 -55.35 -64.06 -26.73
N ALA A 1037 -54.89 -63.51 -27.85
CA ALA A 1037 -53.84 -64.07 -28.67
C ALA A 1037 -52.64 -63.13 -28.71
N CYS A 1038 -51.51 -63.56 -28.16
CA CYS A 1038 -50.26 -62.81 -28.18
C CYS A 1038 -49.22 -63.50 -29.07
N TYR A 1039 -48.55 -62.75 -29.94
CA TYR A 1039 -47.56 -63.26 -30.88
C TYR A 1039 -46.52 -62.20 -31.26
N ASP A 1040 -45.38 -62.64 -31.75
CA ASP A 1040 -44.37 -61.78 -32.37
C ASP A 1040 -44.53 -61.80 -33.89
N THR A 1041 -44.59 -60.63 -34.51
CA THR A 1041 -44.69 -60.48 -35.97
C THR A 1041 -43.50 -59.76 -36.58
N VAL A 1042 -43.14 -60.15 -37.81
CA VAL A 1042 -42.22 -59.42 -38.67
C VAL A 1042 -42.89 -59.12 -40.00
N ILE A 1043 -42.96 -57.83 -40.36
CA ILE A 1043 -43.52 -57.34 -41.61
C ILE A 1043 -42.38 -56.82 -42.48
N THR A 1044 -42.18 -57.42 -43.65
CA THR A 1044 -41.18 -56.98 -44.62
C THR A 1044 -41.86 -56.47 -45.87
N SER A 1045 -41.69 -55.18 -46.17
CA SER A 1045 -42.30 -54.52 -47.32
C SER A 1045 -41.23 -54.05 -48.32
N ARG A 1046 -41.50 -54.14 -49.63
CA ARG A 1046 -40.54 -53.75 -50.69
C ARG A 1046 -41.17 -52.86 -51.76
N ILE A 1047 -40.38 -51.91 -52.26
CA ILE A 1047 -40.68 -51.12 -53.46
C ILE A 1047 -39.59 -51.42 -54.49
N PHE A 1048 -39.87 -52.30 -55.44
CA PHE A 1048 -38.90 -52.81 -56.41
C PHE A 1048 -38.33 -51.69 -57.29
N LYS A 1049 -39.18 -50.75 -57.74
CA LYS A 1049 -38.76 -49.64 -58.61
C LYS A 1049 -37.70 -48.75 -57.97
N ARG A 1050 -37.66 -48.66 -56.64
CA ARG A 1050 -36.70 -47.85 -55.87
C ARG A 1050 -35.66 -48.68 -55.11
N ASN A 1051 -35.71 -50.01 -55.25
CA ASN A 1051 -34.93 -50.97 -54.48
C ASN A 1051 -34.97 -50.72 -52.96
N LEU A 1052 -36.12 -50.29 -52.43
CA LEU A 1052 -36.30 -50.03 -51.00
C LEU A 1052 -36.88 -51.27 -50.32
N LYS A 1053 -36.26 -51.71 -49.22
CA LYS A 1053 -36.78 -52.74 -48.31
C LYS A 1053 -37.00 -52.12 -46.94
N HIS A 1054 -38.20 -52.29 -46.39
CA HIS A 1054 -38.55 -51.96 -45.02
C HIS A 1054 -38.84 -53.26 -44.26
N GLU A 1055 -38.40 -53.36 -43.01
CA GLU A 1055 -38.65 -54.50 -42.14
C GLU A 1055 -39.01 -53.99 -40.74
N GLU A 1056 -40.17 -54.42 -40.25
CA GLU A 1056 -40.73 -54.05 -38.95
C GLU A 1056 -40.91 -55.30 -38.10
N LYS A 1057 -40.58 -55.20 -36.80
CA LYS A 1057 -40.80 -56.28 -35.83
C LYS A 1057 -41.63 -55.74 -34.68
N ALA A 1058 -42.70 -56.45 -34.32
CA ALA A 1058 -43.59 -56.05 -33.25
C ALA A 1058 -44.06 -57.27 -32.45
N ALA A 1059 -44.28 -57.07 -31.15
CA ALA A 1059 -45.03 -58.00 -30.30
C ALA A 1059 -46.47 -57.49 -30.20
N VAL A 1060 -47.43 -58.31 -30.62
CA VAL A 1060 -48.85 -57.97 -30.72
C VAL A 1060 -49.64 -58.85 -29.77
N CYS A 1061 -50.57 -58.26 -29.03
CA CYS A 1061 -51.61 -58.99 -28.32
C CYS A 1061 -52.98 -58.50 -28.76
N ASP A 1062 -53.81 -59.41 -29.26
CA ASP A 1062 -55.17 -59.15 -29.69
C ASP A 1062 -56.17 -59.84 -28.78
N GLU A 1063 -57.34 -59.23 -28.65
CA GLU A 1063 -58.55 -59.85 -28.13
C GLU A 1063 -59.40 -60.35 -29.30
N LEU A 1064 -59.78 -61.63 -29.25
CA LEU A 1064 -60.65 -62.29 -30.21
C LEU A 1064 -61.97 -62.64 -29.57
N LYS A 1065 -63.04 -62.47 -30.33
CA LYS A 1065 -64.39 -62.89 -29.96
C LYS A 1065 -65.05 -63.60 -31.13
N ASP A 1066 -65.86 -64.62 -30.83
CA ASP A 1066 -66.76 -65.17 -31.83
C ASP A 1066 -67.95 -64.20 -32.02
N GLU A 1067 -68.07 -63.67 -33.24
CA GLU A 1067 -69.18 -62.84 -33.66
C GLU A 1067 -69.88 -63.50 -34.86
N GLY A 1068 -71.02 -64.14 -34.60
CA GLY A 1068 -71.84 -64.76 -35.63
C GLY A 1068 -71.24 -66.04 -36.23
N GLY A 1069 -70.56 -66.85 -35.42
CA GLY A 1069 -69.91 -68.11 -35.81
C GLY A 1069 -68.54 -67.92 -36.46
N ARG A 1070 -67.93 -66.76 -36.28
CA ARG A 1070 -66.62 -66.40 -36.84
C ARG A 1070 -65.83 -65.63 -35.82
N LEU A 1071 -64.61 -66.09 -35.56
CA LEU A 1071 -63.63 -65.33 -34.78
C LEU A 1071 -63.30 -64.02 -35.50
N LYS A 1072 -63.27 -62.94 -34.73
CA LYS A 1072 -62.82 -61.61 -35.14
C LYS A 1072 -61.95 -60.98 -34.07
N ILE A 1073 -61.03 -60.10 -34.47
CA ILE A 1073 -60.29 -59.27 -33.53
C ILE A 1073 -61.18 -58.11 -33.11
N THR A 1074 -61.54 -58.04 -31.83
CA THR A 1074 -62.34 -56.96 -31.24
C THR A 1074 -61.46 -55.82 -30.76
N ARG A 1075 -60.23 -56.11 -30.35
CA ARG A 1075 -59.31 -55.09 -29.85
C ARG A 1075 -57.86 -55.53 -30.01
N THR A 1076 -56.99 -54.62 -30.39
CA THR A 1076 -55.54 -54.83 -30.32
C THR A 1076 -55.01 -54.18 -29.05
N LEU A 1077 -54.60 -55.00 -28.09
CA LEU A 1077 -54.22 -54.64 -26.72
C LEU A 1077 -52.80 -54.12 -26.61
N SER A 1078 -51.90 -54.57 -27.47
CA SER A 1078 -50.52 -54.09 -27.54
C SER A 1078 -49.96 -54.22 -28.96
N GLY A 1079 -49.08 -53.29 -29.32
CA GLY A 1079 -48.59 -53.05 -30.68
C GLY A 1079 -48.69 -51.56 -31.01
N ARG A 1080 -47.72 -50.98 -31.72
CA ARG A 1080 -47.76 -49.56 -32.10
C ARG A 1080 -48.39 -49.41 -33.47
N TYR A 1081 -49.39 -48.54 -33.58
CA TYR A 1081 -49.98 -48.15 -34.86
C TYR A 1081 -49.05 -47.15 -35.58
N TRP A 1082 -48.71 -47.38 -36.84
CA TRP A 1082 -47.83 -46.50 -37.61
C TRP A 1082 -48.58 -45.77 -38.72
N TYR A 1083 -48.56 -44.43 -38.65
CA TYR A 1083 -48.98 -43.59 -39.76
C TYR A 1083 -47.84 -43.43 -40.77
N VAL A 1084 -48.05 -43.93 -42.00
CA VAL A 1084 -47.22 -43.56 -43.15
C VAL A 1084 -47.91 -42.38 -43.81
N LYS A 1085 -47.37 -41.17 -43.61
CA LYS A 1085 -47.83 -39.95 -44.30
C LYS A 1085 -47.33 -39.89 -45.73
#